data_AF-A0AB39SZS3-F1
#
_entry.id   AF-A0AB39SZS3-F1
#
_cell.length_a   1.000
_cell.length_b   1.000
_cell.length_c   1.000
_cell.angle_alpha   90.00
_cell.angle_beta   90.00
_cell.angle_gamma   90.00
#
_symmetry.space_group_name_H-M   'P 1'
#
loop_
_entity.id
_entity.type
_entity.pdbx_description
1 polymer ?
#
loop_
_entity_poly.entity_id
_entity_poly.type
_entity_poly.pdbx_seq_one_letter_code
_entity_poly.pdbx_strand_id
1 'polypeptide(L)'
;MTTPPTAVHAAPRSGRLARLWRGRAEDAPWVRPAFLGLLAATALLYLWNLSASGYANSFYSAAVQAGGESWKAFFFGSLDAANAITVDKPPAALWPMALSVRLFGLGSWQILVPEVLMGVGTVAVLYAAVRRRFGAGAGLIAGAVLALTPVAALMFRFNNPDALLALLMTVAVYCVLRALEQEAGSARWLVWAGVAFGFAFLAKTLQAFLILPPLALVYGVCAPGGLGRRLGRLALGGLAMLVSAGWWVAVVELWPKSSRPYVGGSQNNSFLELTFGYNGLGRINGNEVGSVGGGRGGAGRVAENMPAGMEPPVRAGGGWGETGIGRMFNDQIGGQISWLLPAALLLLVAGLVVTWRGARTDTARSAFLVWGGSLLMTTAVFSFMAGIFHEYYTVAMAPYVAALVGMGAAVLWEERTRFLASAALAASVAVTAVWGWTLLGRTPDWLPWLRWAVLVAGCAAALGLLLALRVRGADRRFGLAAAGLGLAAGLAGPFAYTLATLADGHQGSIVTAGPSGAATGGRGPGMRGGTPMFVLYGPGPGGQGAGQGQGAGQGAGQGMGQPPGGGQAPGGQGGQAPGGQGGQAPGGQAPGGGPAQLPEGVRPGTVGGLLNGANVGTEAKRKLLAGADDYTWVGAAIGAQNAAGYQLATQKPVMAIGGFNGSDPSPTLAQFKQYVAEGRIHYFIASGGGFGGGFGAGGSSAQITSWVESTFEKTTADGATFYDLTREKQPRENNPYTA
;
A
#
# COMPACT_ATOMS: atom_id res chain seq x y z
N MET A 1 48.42 41.30 48.61
CA MET A 1 47.01 41.44 48.18
C MET A 1 46.79 40.52 46.98
N THR A 2 46.25 39.34 47.26
CA THR A 2 45.98 38.26 46.29
C THR A 2 44.54 38.38 45.80
N THR A 3 44.34 38.63 44.51
CA THR A 3 43.04 38.54 43.84
C THR A 3 42.63 37.07 43.71
N PRO A 4 41.40 36.68 44.10
CA PRO A 4 40.96 35.30 43.95
C PRO A 4 40.61 35.00 42.47
N PRO A 5 40.77 33.74 42.02
CA PRO A 5 40.39 33.32 40.68
C PRO A 5 38.86 33.33 40.55
N THR A 6 38.39 33.86 39.41
CA THR A 6 36.99 33.83 39.00
C THR A 6 36.49 32.39 38.93
N ALA A 7 35.47 32.11 39.73
CA ALA A 7 34.77 30.84 39.73
C ALA A 7 34.22 30.54 38.32
N VAL A 8 34.74 29.48 37.71
CA VAL A 8 34.09 28.79 36.60
C VAL A 8 32.70 28.41 37.09
N HIS A 9 31.65 29.05 36.57
CA HIS A 9 30.26 28.68 36.85
C HIS A 9 30.06 27.22 36.44
N ALA A 10 30.15 26.33 37.42
CA ALA A 10 29.73 24.94 37.28
C ALA A 10 28.24 24.96 36.93
N ALA A 11 27.92 24.60 35.68
CA ALA A 11 26.53 24.42 35.27
C ALA A 11 25.85 23.46 36.26
N PRO A 12 24.69 23.82 36.84
CA PRO A 12 24.05 22.99 37.84
C PRO A 12 23.82 21.60 37.24
N ARG A 13 24.30 20.58 37.94
CA ARG A 13 24.11 19.17 37.60
C ARG A 13 22.61 18.87 37.70
N SER A 14 21.86 19.18 36.64
CA SER A 14 20.47 18.80 36.52
C SER A 14 20.35 17.28 36.68
N GLY A 15 19.53 16.84 37.65
CA GLY A 15 19.31 15.43 37.93
C GLY A 15 18.87 14.68 36.66
N ARG A 16 19.16 13.39 36.57
CA ARG A 16 18.86 12.56 35.38
C ARG A 16 17.39 12.70 34.93
N LEU A 17 16.45 12.83 35.87
CA LEU A 17 15.02 13.07 35.62
C LEU A 17 14.74 14.45 34.99
N ALA A 18 15.39 15.50 35.47
CA ALA A 18 15.26 16.85 34.88
C ALA A 18 15.84 16.90 33.45
N ARG A 19 16.91 16.15 33.17
CA ARG A 19 17.50 16.03 31.82
C ARG A 19 16.64 15.20 30.87
N LEU A 20 15.94 14.18 31.39
CA LEU A 20 14.94 13.41 30.62
C LEU A 20 13.79 14.29 30.13
N TRP A 21 13.31 15.21 30.99
CA TRP A 21 12.17 16.07 30.68
C TRP A 21 12.54 17.37 29.95
N ARG A 22 13.63 18.05 30.33
CA ARG A 22 14.03 19.35 29.76
C ARG A 22 14.93 19.26 28.53
N GLY A 23 15.50 18.08 28.24
CA GLY A 23 16.39 17.90 27.09
C GLY A 23 17.81 18.41 27.37
N ARG A 24 18.50 18.86 26.32
CA ARG A 24 19.89 19.35 26.45
C ARG A 24 19.90 20.73 27.11
N ALA A 25 21.01 21.10 27.75
CA ALA A 25 21.09 22.36 28.51
C ALA A 25 20.96 23.60 27.59
N GLU A 26 21.35 23.44 26.33
CA GLU A 26 21.24 24.45 25.27
C GLU A 26 19.84 24.56 24.63
N ASP A 27 18.93 23.63 24.92
CA ASP A 27 17.58 23.65 24.36
C ASP A 27 16.64 24.55 25.17
N ALA A 28 15.72 25.23 24.48
CA ALA A 28 14.63 25.90 25.17
C ALA A 28 13.76 24.87 25.94
N PRO A 29 13.25 25.19 27.14
CA PRO A 29 12.58 24.21 28.02
C PRO A 29 11.37 23.49 27.42
N TRP A 30 10.74 24.08 26.39
CA TRP A 30 9.57 23.50 25.71
C TRP A 30 9.93 22.44 24.67
N VAL A 31 11.17 22.40 24.18
CA VAL A 31 11.56 21.58 23.02
C VAL A 31 11.36 20.09 23.28
N ARG A 32 11.85 19.61 24.42
CA ARG A 32 11.78 18.19 24.78
C ARG A 32 10.35 17.77 25.16
N PRO A 33 9.60 18.51 25.99
CA PRO A 33 8.19 18.21 26.25
C PRO A 33 7.33 18.22 24.97
N ALA A 34 7.52 19.19 24.07
CA ALA A 34 6.75 19.23 22.82
C ALA A 34 7.07 18.05 21.90
N PHE A 35 8.34 17.64 21.83
CA PHE A 35 8.73 16.43 21.09
C PHE A 35 8.09 15.16 21.69
N LEU A 36 8.13 15.00 23.01
CA LEU A 36 7.49 13.86 23.68
C LEU A 36 5.97 13.90 23.50
N GLY A 37 5.36 15.09 23.57
CA GLY A 37 3.94 15.31 23.30
C GLY A 37 3.56 14.92 21.88
N LEU A 38 4.38 15.27 20.88
CA LEU A 38 4.19 14.82 19.50
C LEU A 38 4.22 13.30 19.40
N LEU A 39 5.23 12.63 19.96
CA LEU A 39 5.32 11.16 19.91
C LEU A 39 4.16 10.49 20.64
N ALA A 40 3.77 11.01 21.80
CA ALA A 40 2.63 10.51 22.57
C ALA A 40 1.32 10.70 21.79
N ALA A 41 1.10 11.86 21.17
CA ALA A 41 -0.07 12.12 20.34
C ALA A 41 -0.11 11.18 19.13
N THR A 42 1.01 10.97 18.43
CA THR A 42 1.10 9.99 17.33
C THR A 42 0.79 8.58 17.82
N ALA A 43 1.36 8.15 18.94
CA ALA A 43 1.12 6.82 19.51
C ALA A 43 -0.36 6.64 19.88
N LEU A 44 -0.96 7.60 20.58
CA LEU A 44 -2.38 7.55 20.95
C LEU A 44 -3.27 7.52 19.70
N LEU A 45 -2.96 8.34 18.71
CA LEU A 45 -3.71 8.41 17.45
C LEU A 45 -3.66 7.07 16.70
N TYR A 46 -2.49 6.44 16.61
CA TYR A 46 -2.32 5.21 15.83
C TYR A 46 -2.76 3.95 16.58
N LEU A 47 -2.67 3.94 17.91
CA LEU A 47 -3.21 2.85 18.74
C LEU A 47 -4.75 2.89 18.85
N TRP A 48 -5.37 4.02 18.53
CA TRP A 48 -6.82 4.15 18.57
C TRP A 48 -7.51 3.14 17.65
N ASN A 49 -8.49 2.41 18.19
CA ASN A 49 -9.30 1.43 17.47
C ASN A 49 -8.49 0.41 16.65
N LEU A 50 -7.25 0.09 17.07
CA LEU A 50 -6.31 -0.71 16.27
C LEU A 50 -6.86 -2.10 15.91
N SER A 51 -7.56 -2.74 16.86
CA SER A 51 -8.10 -4.10 16.68
C SER A 51 -9.27 -4.19 15.70
N ALA A 52 -9.88 -3.06 15.29
CA ALA A 52 -10.98 -3.07 14.32
C ALA A 52 -10.55 -3.62 12.95
N SER A 53 -9.26 -3.53 12.62
CA SER A 53 -8.70 -4.12 11.41
C SER A 53 -8.55 -5.65 11.47
N GLY A 54 -8.85 -6.32 12.60
CA GLY A 54 -8.73 -7.77 12.72
C GLY A 54 -7.32 -8.26 12.34
N TYR A 55 -7.22 -9.18 11.39
CA TYR A 55 -5.93 -9.64 10.85
C TYR A 55 -5.36 -8.76 9.72
N ALA A 56 -5.94 -7.58 9.47
CA ALA A 56 -5.53 -6.64 8.44
C ALA A 56 -5.36 -7.35 7.08
N ASN A 57 -4.13 -7.46 6.58
CA ASN A 57 -3.82 -8.35 5.47
C ASN A 57 -3.58 -9.78 6.00
N SER A 58 -4.53 -10.68 5.73
CA SER A 58 -4.45 -12.05 6.21
C SER A 58 -3.27 -12.82 5.61
N PHE A 59 -2.79 -12.46 4.41
CA PHE A 59 -1.63 -13.11 3.79
C PHE A 59 -0.36 -12.92 4.63
N TYR A 60 -0.08 -11.70 5.10
CA TYR A 60 1.04 -11.45 5.99
C TYR A 60 0.78 -11.92 7.43
N SER A 61 -0.46 -11.83 7.93
CA SER A 61 -0.80 -12.33 9.26
C SER A 61 -0.59 -13.84 9.40
N ALA A 62 -0.92 -14.63 8.38
CA ALA A 62 -0.65 -16.07 8.37
C ALA A 62 0.85 -16.37 8.46
N ALA A 63 1.67 -15.64 7.70
CA ALA A 63 3.13 -15.79 7.76
C ALA A 63 3.71 -15.36 9.12
N VAL A 64 3.14 -14.31 9.73
CA VAL A 64 3.49 -13.88 11.08
C VAL A 64 3.14 -14.95 12.12
N GLN A 65 1.96 -15.57 12.01
CA GLN A 65 1.58 -16.70 12.86
C GLN A 65 2.56 -17.85 12.70
N ALA A 66 2.85 -18.25 11.46
CA ALA A 66 3.78 -19.32 11.15
C ALA A 66 5.18 -19.06 11.72
N GLY A 67 5.69 -17.83 11.61
CA GLY A 67 6.95 -17.42 12.22
C GLY A 67 6.93 -17.37 13.76
N GLY A 68 5.76 -17.15 14.35
CA GLY A 68 5.55 -17.27 15.79
C GLY A 68 5.75 -18.71 16.29
N GLU A 69 5.34 -19.69 15.50
CA GLU A 69 5.39 -21.12 15.83
C GLU A 69 6.72 -21.78 15.43
N SER A 70 7.27 -21.45 14.26
CA SER A 70 8.43 -22.13 13.66
C SER A 70 9.56 -21.16 13.33
N TRP A 71 10.77 -21.41 13.86
CA TRP A 71 11.97 -20.62 13.53
C TRP A 71 12.36 -20.72 12.05
N LYS A 72 12.03 -21.83 11.39
CA LYS A 72 12.25 -21.98 9.95
C LYS A 72 11.30 -21.08 9.16
N ALA A 73 10.02 -21.07 9.52
CA ALA A 73 9.03 -20.19 8.91
C ALA A 73 9.36 -18.71 9.18
N PHE A 74 9.81 -18.40 10.40
CA PHE A 74 10.31 -17.08 10.79
C PHE A 74 11.47 -16.62 9.91
N PHE A 75 12.43 -17.52 9.66
CA PHE A 75 13.62 -17.21 8.86
C PHE A 75 13.29 -16.95 7.40
N PHE A 76 12.41 -17.74 6.78
CA PHE A 76 12.09 -17.63 5.35
C PHE A 76 10.92 -16.69 5.04
N GLY A 77 10.08 -16.36 6.02
CA GLY A 77 8.80 -15.70 5.76
C GLY A 77 7.77 -16.66 5.14
N SER A 78 7.73 -17.90 5.63
CA SER A 78 6.76 -18.90 5.16
C SER A 78 5.33 -18.53 5.54
N LEU A 79 4.40 -18.80 4.63
CA LEU A 79 2.97 -18.59 4.86
C LEU A 79 2.44 -19.48 6.00
N ASP A 80 2.92 -20.73 6.07
CA ASP A 80 2.50 -21.74 7.04
C ASP A 80 3.69 -22.31 7.85
N ALA A 81 3.42 -22.83 9.05
CA ALA A 81 4.48 -23.33 9.94
C ALA A 81 5.17 -24.61 9.42
N ALA A 82 4.52 -25.37 8.53
CA ALA A 82 5.10 -26.53 7.87
C ALA A 82 5.94 -26.16 6.62
N ASN A 83 6.07 -24.86 6.31
CA ASN A 83 7.00 -24.31 5.32
C ASN A 83 6.75 -24.77 3.87
N ALA A 84 5.51 -24.75 3.39
CA ALA A 84 5.23 -25.09 1.99
C ALA A 84 5.74 -24.00 1.02
N ILE A 85 5.40 -22.74 1.29
CA ILE A 85 5.69 -21.60 0.41
C ILE A 85 5.88 -20.30 1.22
N THR A 86 6.72 -19.38 0.74
CA THR A 86 6.90 -18.04 1.35
C THR A 86 5.86 -17.04 0.86
N VAL A 87 5.74 -15.92 1.59
CA VAL A 87 5.13 -14.72 1.01
C VAL A 87 5.99 -14.16 -0.13
N ASP A 88 5.45 -13.20 -0.89
CA ASP A 88 6.10 -12.58 -2.06
C ASP A 88 7.13 -11.50 -1.70
N LYS A 89 7.65 -11.51 -0.47
CA LYS A 89 8.57 -10.52 0.09
C LYS A 89 9.62 -11.18 0.98
N PRO A 90 10.81 -10.57 1.10
CA PRO A 90 11.75 -10.94 2.15
C PRO A 90 11.17 -10.66 3.56
N PRO A 91 11.66 -11.34 4.60
CA PRO A 91 10.93 -11.52 5.85
C PRO A 91 11.18 -10.45 6.91
N ALA A 92 12.03 -9.44 6.65
CA ALA A 92 12.41 -8.50 7.70
C ALA A 92 11.22 -7.70 8.27
N ALA A 93 10.22 -7.40 7.44
CA ALA A 93 8.98 -6.77 7.89
C ALA A 93 8.14 -7.70 8.79
N LEU A 94 8.25 -9.02 8.62
CA LEU A 94 7.50 -10.00 9.40
C LEU A 94 8.13 -10.25 10.77
N TRP A 95 9.46 -10.14 10.90
CA TRP A 95 10.15 -10.52 12.13
C TRP A 95 9.64 -9.82 13.40
N PRO A 96 9.43 -8.49 13.44
CA PRO A 96 8.93 -7.82 14.65
C PRO A 96 7.54 -8.31 15.04
N MET A 97 6.66 -8.50 14.05
CA MET A 97 5.31 -9.03 14.27
C MET A 97 5.34 -10.49 14.73
N ALA A 98 6.16 -11.34 14.11
CA ALA A 98 6.28 -12.75 14.45
C ALA A 98 6.90 -12.96 15.84
N LEU A 99 7.88 -12.14 16.24
CA LEU A 99 8.39 -12.14 17.61
C LEU A 99 7.32 -11.69 18.61
N SER A 100 6.53 -10.67 18.27
CA SER A 100 5.41 -10.21 19.11
C SER A 100 4.37 -11.32 19.29
N VAL A 101 3.95 -11.99 18.20
CA VAL A 101 3.04 -13.14 18.26
C VAL A 101 3.63 -14.32 19.02
N ARG A 102 4.92 -14.59 18.89
CA ARG A 102 5.60 -15.63 19.65
C ARG A 102 5.59 -15.37 21.16
N LEU A 103 5.75 -14.12 21.56
CA LEU A 103 5.81 -13.72 22.98
C LEU A 103 4.42 -13.60 23.61
N PHE A 104 3.41 -13.18 22.85
CA PHE A 104 2.11 -12.75 23.38
C PHE A 104 0.91 -13.49 22.78
N GLY A 105 1.14 -14.50 21.94
CA GLY A 105 0.11 -15.24 21.22
C GLY A 105 -0.41 -14.52 19.97
N LEU A 106 -1.13 -15.25 19.12
CA LEU A 106 -1.75 -14.69 17.92
C LEU A 106 -2.90 -13.74 18.30
N GLY A 107 -2.83 -12.51 17.79
CA GLY A 107 -3.91 -11.55 17.93
C GLY A 107 -3.66 -10.29 17.11
N SER A 108 -4.74 -9.55 16.82
CA SER A 108 -4.70 -8.32 16.02
C SER A 108 -3.72 -7.31 16.59
N TRP A 109 -3.75 -7.10 17.91
CA TRP A 109 -2.91 -6.11 18.57
C TRP A 109 -1.42 -6.48 18.52
N GLN A 110 -1.11 -7.77 18.74
CA GLN A 110 0.24 -8.31 18.68
C GLN A 110 0.86 -8.16 17.29
N ILE A 111 0.05 -8.27 16.24
CA ILE A 111 0.48 -8.07 14.85
C ILE A 111 0.66 -6.57 14.56
N LEU A 112 -0.27 -5.71 14.98
CA LEU A 112 -0.33 -4.32 14.51
C LEU A 112 0.44 -3.31 15.37
N VAL A 113 0.69 -3.57 16.65
CA VAL A 113 1.47 -2.66 17.51
C VAL A 113 2.90 -2.45 17.02
N PRO A 114 3.66 -3.46 16.55
CA PRO A 114 4.96 -3.26 15.93
C PRO A 114 4.95 -2.22 14.81
N GLU A 115 3.93 -2.23 13.95
CA GLU A 115 3.75 -1.26 12.86
C GLU A 115 3.56 0.17 13.40
N VAL A 116 2.75 0.31 14.46
CA VAL A 116 2.52 1.60 15.13
C VAL A 116 3.82 2.14 15.73
N LEU A 117 4.62 1.28 16.37
CA LEU A 117 5.92 1.66 16.92
C LEU A 117 6.89 2.11 15.82
N MET A 118 6.85 1.49 14.63
CA MET A 118 7.62 1.96 13.48
C MET A 118 7.14 3.32 12.98
N GLY A 119 5.83 3.59 13.00
CA GLY A 119 5.27 4.91 12.71
C GLY A 119 5.76 5.99 13.67
N VAL A 120 5.68 5.74 14.99
CA VAL A 120 6.22 6.64 16.03
C VAL A 120 7.73 6.83 15.86
N GLY A 121 8.46 5.75 15.56
CA GLY A 121 9.88 5.79 15.25
C GLY A 121 10.19 6.66 14.03
N THR A 122 9.38 6.59 12.99
CA THR A 122 9.54 7.38 11.76
C THR A 122 9.35 8.86 12.06
N VAL A 123 8.32 9.23 12.84
CA VAL A 123 8.12 10.60 13.33
C VAL A 123 9.31 11.08 14.17
N ALA A 124 9.84 10.23 15.05
CA ALA A 124 10.99 10.56 15.88
C ALA A 124 12.26 10.84 15.06
N VAL A 125 12.56 9.99 14.08
CA VAL A 125 13.73 10.14 13.20
C VAL A 125 13.56 11.35 12.29
N LEU A 126 12.38 11.57 11.72
CA LEU A 126 12.08 12.73 10.88
C LEU A 126 12.23 14.04 11.66
N TYR A 127 11.65 14.12 12.85
CA TYR A 127 11.84 15.26 13.76
C TYR A 127 13.32 15.49 14.02
N ALA A 128 14.07 14.43 14.34
CA ALA A 128 15.50 14.53 14.62
C ALA A 128 16.30 14.96 13.39
N ALA A 129 15.92 14.55 12.18
CA ALA A 129 16.58 14.95 10.94
C ALA A 129 16.38 16.45 10.67
N VAL A 130 15.13 16.91 10.72
CA VAL A 130 14.75 18.29 10.39
C VAL A 130 15.24 19.26 11.47
N ARG A 131 15.04 18.93 12.75
CA ARG A 131 15.41 19.81 13.86
C ARG A 131 16.87 20.21 13.87
N ARG A 132 17.76 19.30 13.46
CA ARG A 132 19.22 19.52 13.54
C ARG A 132 19.68 20.75 12.79
N ARG A 133 19.09 21.03 11.62
CA ARG A 133 19.49 22.16 10.78
C ARG A 133 18.50 23.30 10.78
N PHE A 134 17.21 23.02 11.04
CA PHE A 134 16.11 23.97 10.88
C PHE A 134 15.36 24.28 12.19
N GLY A 135 15.87 23.77 13.32
CA GLY A 135 15.31 24.06 14.65
C GLY A 135 14.10 23.23 15.03
N ALA A 136 13.74 23.28 16.32
CA ALA A 136 12.70 22.41 16.89
C ALA A 136 11.31 22.65 16.31
N GLY A 137 10.96 23.89 15.94
CA GLY A 137 9.67 24.21 15.32
C GLY A 137 9.49 23.51 13.96
N ALA A 138 10.50 23.55 13.10
CA ALA A 138 10.51 22.83 11.82
C ALA A 138 10.34 21.32 12.01
N GLY A 139 11.04 20.76 13.00
CA GLY A 139 10.92 19.34 13.35
C GLY A 139 9.52 18.97 13.83
N LEU A 140 8.88 19.80 14.66
CA LEU A 140 7.51 19.57 15.12
C LEU A 140 6.51 19.64 13.96
N ILE A 141 6.66 20.61 13.05
CA ILE A 141 5.81 20.71 11.85
C ILE A 141 5.97 19.46 10.98
N ALA A 142 7.20 19.05 10.69
CA ALA A 142 7.44 17.85 9.90
C ALA A 142 6.84 16.60 10.55
N GLY A 143 7.06 16.41 11.86
CA GLY A 143 6.48 15.28 12.58
C GLY A 143 4.95 15.28 12.60
N ALA A 144 4.33 16.44 12.80
CA ALA A 144 2.87 16.58 12.77
C ALA A 144 2.30 16.32 11.37
N VAL A 145 2.94 16.84 10.31
CA VAL A 145 2.52 16.59 8.92
C VAL A 145 2.55 15.09 8.61
N LEU A 146 3.63 14.39 8.98
CA LEU A 146 3.70 12.93 8.79
C LEU A 146 2.61 12.21 9.59
N ALA A 147 2.46 12.55 10.87
CA ALA A 147 1.48 11.91 11.75
C ALA A 147 0.04 12.05 11.26
N LEU A 148 -0.28 13.20 10.63
CA LEU A 148 -1.61 13.54 10.13
C LEU A 148 -1.79 13.25 8.63
N THR A 149 -0.83 12.59 7.97
CA THR A 149 -0.98 12.19 6.57
C THR A 149 -1.84 10.92 6.51
N PRO A 150 -2.98 10.90 5.78
CA PRO A 150 -3.94 9.79 5.84
C PRO A 150 -3.33 8.42 5.50
N VAL A 151 -2.57 8.34 4.39
CA VAL A 151 -1.94 7.07 3.98
C VAL A 151 -0.88 6.60 4.97
N ALA A 152 -0.21 7.52 5.67
CA ALA A 152 0.75 7.18 6.71
C ALA A 152 0.03 6.62 7.95
N ALA A 153 -1.07 7.24 8.37
CA ALA A 153 -1.89 6.74 9.48
C ALA A 153 -2.46 5.35 9.19
N LEU A 154 -2.90 5.10 7.96
CA LEU A 154 -3.34 3.76 7.53
C LEU A 154 -2.18 2.75 7.60
N MET A 155 -1.05 3.07 6.96
CA MET A 155 0.02 2.09 6.76
C MET A 155 0.87 1.83 7.99
N PHE A 156 0.92 2.75 8.95
CA PHE A 156 1.49 2.48 10.28
C PHE A 156 0.53 1.71 11.20
N ARG A 157 -0.67 1.34 10.73
CA ARG A 157 -1.68 0.54 11.45
C ARG A 157 -2.04 -0.74 10.69
N PHE A 158 -1.20 -1.15 9.75
CA PHE A 158 -1.50 -2.23 8.82
C PHE A 158 -0.23 -3.05 8.55
N ASN A 159 -0.36 -4.37 8.51
CA ASN A 159 0.74 -5.33 8.54
C ASN A 159 1.42 -5.59 7.17
N ASN A 160 1.39 -4.59 6.28
CA ASN A 160 2.16 -4.65 5.04
C ASN A 160 3.63 -4.23 5.32
N PRO A 161 4.59 -4.52 4.42
CA PRO A 161 5.99 -4.16 4.64
C PRO A 161 6.32 -2.66 4.71
N ASP A 162 5.32 -1.80 4.49
CA ASP A 162 5.47 -0.38 4.26
C ASP A 162 5.90 0.42 5.50
N ALA A 163 5.51 0.02 6.72
CA ALA A 163 5.92 0.73 7.93
C ALA A 163 7.43 0.62 8.17
N LEU A 164 7.97 -0.61 8.11
CA LEU A 164 9.40 -0.86 8.26
C LEU A 164 10.20 -0.17 7.16
N LEU A 165 9.70 -0.24 5.92
CA LEU A 165 10.32 0.44 4.79
C LEU A 165 10.40 1.95 5.01
N ALA A 166 9.29 2.60 5.38
CA ALA A 166 9.25 4.04 5.61
C ALA A 166 10.20 4.46 6.74
N LEU A 167 10.25 3.69 7.84
CA LEU A 167 11.18 3.92 8.94
C LEU A 167 12.63 3.84 8.46
N LEU A 168 13.01 2.75 7.79
CA LEU A 168 14.40 2.52 7.38
C LEU A 168 14.86 3.49 6.30
N MET A 169 14.00 3.86 5.35
CA MET A 169 14.31 4.91 4.36
C MET A 169 14.51 6.27 5.04
N THR A 170 13.69 6.60 6.04
CA THR A 170 13.85 7.84 6.83
C THR A 170 15.15 7.82 7.65
N VAL A 171 15.51 6.68 8.24
CA VAL A 171 16.80 6.47 8.93
C VAL A 171 17.98 6.59 7.97
N ALA A 172 17.87 6.03 6.76
CA ALA A 172 18.91 6.13 5.74
C ALA A 172 19.15 7.59 5.33
N VAL A 173 18.07 8.34 5.07
CA VAL A 173 18.14 9.78 4.80
C VAL A 173 18.77 10.53 5.97
N TYR A 174 18.34 10.27 7.21
CA TYR A 174 18.96 10.84 8.41
C TYR A 174 20.47 10.59 8.44
N CYS A 175 20.90 9.36 8.20
CA CYS A 175 22.32 8.98 8.19
C CYS A 175 23.09 9.70 7.08
N VAL A 176 22.54 9.84 5.87
CA VAL A 176 23.18 10.60 4.79
C VAL A 176 23.32 12.07 5.16
N LEU A 177 22.30 12.69 5.76
CA LEU A 177 22.39 14.07 6.25
C LEU A 177 23.48 14.22 7.31
N ARG A 178 23.59 13.27 8.25
CA ARG A 178 24.68 13.24 9.23
C ARG A 178 26.05 13.11 8.58
N ALA A 179 26.16 12.33 7.51
CA ALA A 179 27.39 12.15 6.77
C ALA A 179 27.82 13.41 6.00
N LEU A 180 26.86 14.26 5.61
CA LEU A 180 27.09 15.55 4.93
C LEU A 180 27.52 16.66 5.90
N GLU A 181 27.06 16.63 7.15
CA GLU A 181 27.37 17.66 8.16
C GLU A 181 28.81 17.61 8.68
N GLN A 182 29.43 16.42 8.75
CA GLN A 182 30.70 16.23 9.46
C GLN A 182 31.68 15.43 8.60
N GLU A 183 32.87 15.98 8.33
CA GLU A 183 33.91 15.22 7.63
C GLU A 183 34.44 14.08 8.50
N ALA A 184 34.66 14.36 9.80
CA ALA A 184 34.96 13.35 10.81
C ALA A 184 33.69 12.52 11.09
N GLY A 185 33.78 11.19 10.97
CA GLY A 185 32.65 10.30 11.21
C GLY A 185 31.68 10.10 10.03
N SER A 186 31.90 10.76 8.89
CA SER A 186 31.08 10.58 7.68
C SER A 186 30.99 9.12 7.21
N ALA A 187 32.10 8.38 7.28
CA ALA A 187 32.15 6.96 6.91
C ALA A 187 31.22 6.09 7.78
N ARG A 188 31.22 6.32 9.10
CA ARG A 188 30.34 5.62 10.04
C ARG A 188 28.87 5.82 9.68
N TRP A 189 28.48 7.06 9.35
CA TRP A 189 27.09 7.36 8.99
C TRP A 189 26.70 6.74 7.65
N LEU A 190 27.60 6.72 6.65
CA LEU A 190 27.34 6.00 5.40
C LEU A 190 27.27 4.48 5.56
N VAL A 191 28.05 3.90 6.47
CA VAL A 191 27.90 2.49 6.85
C VAL A 191 26.50 2.25 7.44
N TRP A 192 26.05 3.07 8.39
CA TRP A 192 24.69 2.96 8.94
C TRP A 192 23.58 3.22 7.91
N ALA A 193 23.79 4.13 6.96
CA ALA A 193 22.88 4.31 5.83
C ALA A 193 22.82 3.05 4.97
N GLY A 194 23.97 2.42 4.69
CA GLY A 194 24.07 1.15 3.98
C GLY A 194 23.33 0.03 4.70
N VAL A 195 23.55 -0.13 6.01
CA VAL A 195 22.82 -1.09 6.85
C VAL A 195 21.31 -0.85 6.77
N ALA A 196 20.86 0.40 6.91
CA ALA A 196 19.44 0.74 6.80
C ALA A 196 18.85 0.38 5.42
N PHE A 197 19.56 0.67 4.33
CA PHE A 197 19.15 0.24 2.98
C PHE A 197 19.15 -1.29 2.81
N GLY A 198 20.10 -1.99 3.42
CA GLY A 198 20.16 -3.45 3.39
C GLY A 198 18.94 -4.08 4.05
N PHE A 199 18.57 -3.62 5.25
CA PHE A 199 17.34 -4.08 5.91
C PHE A 199 16.06 -3.58 5.21
N ALA A 200 16.07 -2.40 4.60
CA ALA A 200 14.94 -1.91 3.80
C ALA A 200 14.73 -2.78 2.56
N PHE A 201 15.80 -3.26 1.93
CA PHE A 201 15.73 -4.25 0.87
C PHE A 201 15.16 -5.59 1.38
N LEU A 202 15.54 -6.03 2.59
CA LEU A 202 14.94 -7.21 3.22
C LEU A 202 13.49 -6.98 3.71
N ALA A 203 12.97 -5.76 3.65
CA ALA A 203 11.55 -5.47 3.88
C ALA A 203 10.76 -5.45 2.55
N LYS A 204 11.27 -4.75 1.52
CA LYS A 204 10.53 -4.51 0.28
C LYS A 204 11.41 -4.37 -0.99
N THR A 205 12.46 -5.17 -1.08
CA THR A 205 13.34 -5.34 -2.25
C THR A 205 13.74 -4.02 -2.93
N LEU A 206 13.60 -3.90 -4.25
CA LEU A 206 14.07 -2.76 -5.05
C LEU A 206 13.30 -1.47 -4.77
N GLN A 207 12.13 -1.52 -4.12
CA GLN A 207 11.43 -0.30 -3.71
C GLN A 207 12.27 0.51 -2.71
N ALA A 208 13.07 -0.15 -1.86
CA ALA A 208 14.00 0.53 -0.96
C ALA A 208 15.07 1.35 -1.70
N PHE A 209 15.40 0.97 -2.93
CA PHE A 209 16.50 1.55 -3.70
C PHE A 209 16.07 2.74 -4.56
N LEU A 210 14.79 3.09 -4.60
CA LEU A 210 14.29 4.25 -5.37
C LEU A 210 15.00 5.55 -5.00
N ILE A 211 15.33 5.75 -3.72
CA ILE A 211 15.99 6.98 -3.26
C ILE A 211 17.52 6.89 -3.26
N LEU A 212 18.13 5.73 -3.56
CA LEU A 212 19.59 5.59 -3.58
C LEU A 212 20.27 6.56 -4.56
N PRO A 213 19.80 6.70 -5.83
CA PRO A 213 20.46 7.60 -6.79
C PRO A 213 20.55 9.06 -6.32
N PRO A 214 19.47 9.74 -5.89
CA PRO A 214 19.58 11.12 -5.42
C PRO A 214 20.47 11.25 -4.17
N LEU A 215 20.43 10.29 -3.24
CA LEU A 215 21.28 10.35 -2.04
C LEU A 215 22.77 10.18 -2.35
N ALA A 216 23.11 9.20 -3.18
CA ALA A 216 24.50 8.94 -3.59
C ALA A 216 25.06 10.12 -4.38
N LEU A 217 24.27 10.70 -5.29
CA LEU A 217 24.65 11.88 -6.06
C LEU A 217 24.89 13.08 -5.15
N VAL A 218 23.95 13.40 -4.26
CA VAL A 218 24.12 14.54 -3.34
C VAL A 218 25.31 14.32 -2.41
N TYR A 219 25.56 13.11 -1.90
CA TYR A 219 26.77 12.87 -1.12
C TYR A 219 28.05 13.04 -1.94
N GLY A 220 28.14 12.42 -3.13
CA GLY A 220 29.31 12.54 -4.00
C GLY A 220 29.60 13.99 -4.40
N VAL A 221 28.55 14.78 -4.64
CA VAL A 221 28.65 16.17 -5.10
C VAL A 221 28.73 17.17 -3.96
N CYS A 222 28.13 16.96 -2.79
CA CYS A 222 28.03 17.97 -1.72
C CYS A 222 28.89 17.67 -0.48
N ALA A 223 29.34 16.44 -0.25
CA ALA A 223 30.13 16.12 0.93
C ALA A 223 31.50 16.83 0.95
N PRO A 224 32.03 17.20 2.13
CA PRO A 224 33.38 17.73 2.27
C PRO A 224 34.46 16.67 1.94
N GLY A 225 35.68 17.13 1.62
CA GLY A 225 36.82 16.28 1.29
C GLY A 225 37.01 16.04 -0.23
N GLY A 226 38.11 15.38 -0.62
CA GLY A 226 38.42 15.07 -2.03
C GLY A 226 37.53 13.99 -2.64
N LEU A 227 37.42 13.94 -3.98
CA LEU A 227 36.53 13.02 -4.70
C LEU A 227 36.78 11.54 -4.34
N GLY A 228 38.04 11.09 -4.33
CA GLY A 228 38.39 9.71 -3.98
C GLY A 228 37.94 9.31 -2.58
N ARG A 229 38.00 10.23 -1.61
CA ARG A 229 37.50 10.00 -0.23
C ARG A 229 35.98 9.86 -0.21
N ARG A 230 35.26 10.67 -0.99
CA ARG A 230 33.79 10.59 -1.08
C ARG A 230 33.36 9.27 -1.73
N LEU A 231 34.00 8.90 -2.84
CA LEU A 231 33.74 7.64 -3.54
C LEU A 231 34.08 6.43 -2.66
N GLY A 232 35.22 6.45 -1.95
CA GLY A 232 35.58 5.38 -1.02
C GLY A 232 34.56 5.21 0.12
N ARG A 233 34.02 6.31 0.65
CA ARG A 233 32.98 6.24 1.70
C ARG A 233 31.63 5.76 1.15
N LEU A 234 31.26 6.15 -0.07
CA LEU A 234 30.10 5.59 -0.77
C LEU A 234 30.28 4.08 -0.99
N ALA A 235 31.48 3.64 -1.39
CA ALA A 235 31.81 2.22 -1.54
C ALA A 235 31.69 1.47 -0.20
N LEU A 236 32.14 2.05 0.91
CA LEU A 236 31.94 1.47 2.25
C LEU A 236 30.46 1.35 2.62
N GLY A 237 29.65 2.38 2.33
CA GLY A 237 28.20 2.32 2.52
C GLY A 237 27.53 1.24 1.64
N GLY A 238 27.94 1.15 0.37
CA GLY A 238 27.50 0.12 -0.56
C GLY A 238 27.87 -1.30 -0.10
N LEU A 239 29.08 -1.49 0.41
CA LEU A 239 29.51 -2.76 1.00
C LEU A 239 28.67 -3.11 2.23
N ALA A 240 28.41 -2.15 3.13
CA ALA A 240 27.55 -2.38 4.28
C ALA A 240 26.12 -2.78 3.86
N MET A 241 25.57 -2.13 2.84
CA MET A 241 24.27 -2.50 2.26
C MET A 241 24.26 -3.93 1.70
N LEU A 242 25.30 -4.30 0.93
CA LEU A 242 25.45 -5.65 0.39
C LEU A 242 25.59 -6.69 1.49
N VAL A 243 26.34 -6.41 2.55
CA VAL A 243 26.49 -7.35 3.68
C VAL A 243 25.17 -7.49 4.45
N SER A 244 24.47 -6.39 4.73
CA SER A 244 23.23 -6.41 5.52
C SER A 244 22.03 -7.02 4.79
N ALA A 245 21.93 -6.88 3.47
CA ALA A 245 20.91 -7.57 2.67
C ALA A 245 21.36 -8.95 2.20
N GLY A 246 22.59 -9.03 1.68
CA GLY A 246 23.08 -10.14 0.87
C GLY A 246 23.27 -11.43 1.64
N TRP A 247 23.49 -11.39 2.96
CA TRP A 247 23.63 -12.61 3.76
C TRP A 247 22.37 -13.49 3.69
N TRP A 248 21.18 -12.90 3.85
CA TRP A 248 19.93 -13.64 3.82
C TRP A 248 19.62 -14.12 2.40
N VAL A 249 19.85 -13.26 1.41
CA VAL A 249 19.68 -13.62 -0.01
C VAL A 249 20.59 -14.79 -0.39
N ALA A 250 21.86 -14.74 0.00
CA ALA A 250 22.81 -15.83 -0.26
C ALA A 250 22.35 -17.13 0.40
N VAL A 251 21.87 -17.07 1.65
CA VAL A 251 21.34 -18.27 2.32
C VAL A 251 20.14 -18.83 1.57
N VAL A 252 19.17 -18.01 1.16
CA VAL A 252 17.98 -18.49 0.43
C VAL A 252 18.32 -19.11 -0.92
N GLU A 253 19.23 -18.50 -1.69
CA GLU A 253 19.62 -19.00 -3.01
C GLU A 253 20.50 -20.26 -2.93
N LEU A 254 21.35 -20.37 -1.90
CA LEU A 254 22.29 -21.49 -1.75
C LEU A 254 21.70 -22.67 -0.96
N TRP A 255 20.63 -22.46 -0.19
CA TRP A 255 20.00 -23.52 0.59
C TRP A 255 19.31 -24.55 -0.32
N PRO A 256 19.49 -25.87 -0.09
CA PRO A 256 18.95 -26.90 -0.97
C PRO A 256 17.43 -26.78 -1.15
N LYS A 257 16.96 -26.66 -2.40
CA LYS A 257 15.55 -26.40 -2.77
C LYS A 257 14.57 -27.41 -2.17
N SER A 258 14.97 -28.67 -1.98
CA SER A 258 14.16 -29.73 -1.36
C SER A 258 13.93 -29.57 0.14
N SER A 259 14.72 -28.71 0.81
CA SER A 259 14.75 -28.56 2.26
C SER A 259 14.36 -27.16 2.74
N ARG A 260 13.93 -26.27 1.85
CA ARG A 260 13.41 -24.94 2.15
C ARG A 260 12.04 -24.74 1.51
N PRO A 261 11.21 -23.79 2.00
CA PRO A 261 9.98 -23.43 1.31
C PRO A 261 10.23 -22.98 -0.13
N TYR A 262 9.18 -23.12 -0.95
CA TYR A 262 9.15 -22.48 -2.28
C TYR A 262 9.14 -20.96 -2.11
N VAL A 263 9.90 -20.23 -2.95
CA VAL A 263 9.89 -18.75 -2.96
C VAL A 263 8.64 -18.27 -3.68
N GLY A 264 7.65 -17.78 -2.93
CA GLY A 264 6.38 -17.29 -3.47
C GLY A 264 6.56 -16.10 -4.41
N GLY A 265 5.75 -16.05 -5.47
CA GLY A 265 5.81 -15.02 -6.53
C GLY A 265 6.95 -15.23 -7.53
N SER A 266 7.58 -16.41 -7.55
CA SER A 266 8.61 -16.80 -8.53
C SER A 266 8.14 -17.99 -9.36
N GLN A 267 8.65 -18.14 -10.59
CA GLN A 267 8.33 -19.29 -11.44
C GLN A 267 9.37 -20.42 -11.33
N ASN A 268 10.59 -20.12 -10.84
CA ASN A 268 11.69 -21.09 -10.78
C ASN A 268 12.23 -21.32 -9.36
N ASN A 269 11.43 -21.00 -8.33
CA ASN A 269 11.80 -21.10 -6.92
C ASN A 269 13.07 -20.27 -6.59
N SER A 270 13.12 -19.02 -7.07
CA SER A 270 14.26 -18.12 -6.92
C SER A 270 13.83 -16.74 -6.41
N PHE A 271 14.53 -16.28 -5.37
CA PHE A 271 14.34 -14.96 -4.79
C PHE A 271 14.95 -13.85 -5.66
N LEU A 272 16.04 -14.12 -6.38
CA LEU A 272 16.60 -13.19 -7.35
C LEU A 272 15.65 -12.97 -8.54
N GLU A 273 15.02 -14.04 -9.04
CA GLU A 273 13.96 -13.93 -10.07
C GLU A 273 12.81 -13.05 -9.58
N LEU A 274 12.30 -13.30 -8.37
CA LEU A 274 11.27 -12.48 -7.73
C LEU A 274 11.70 -11.01 -7.62
N THR A 275 12.94 -10.76 -7.18
CA THR A 275 13.48 -9.43 -6.92
C THR A 275 13.60 -8.59 -8.19
N PHE A 276 14.20 -9.14 -9.26
CA PHE A 276 14.45 -8.40 -10.49
C PHE A 276 13.27 -8.46 -11.47
N GLY A 277 12.48 -9.53 -11.43
CA GLY A 277 11.27 -9.72 -12.22
C GLY A 277 10.06 -9.05 -11.57
N TYR A 278 9.19 -9.84 -10.94
CA TYR A 278 7.89 -9.42 -10.43
C TYR A 278 7.95 -8.20 -9.49
N ASN A 279 8.87 -8.18 -8.51
CA ASN A 279 9.01 -7.06 -7.58
C ASN A 279 9.93 -5.93 -8.08
N GLY A 280 10.45 -6.04 -9.30
CA GLY A 280 11.48 -5.16 -9.84
C GLY A 280 11.07 -4.52 -11.15
N LEU A 281 11.72 -4.93 -12.24
CA LEU A 281 11.51 -4.37 -13.56
C LEU A 281 10.07 -4.57 -14.05
N GLY A 282 9.42 -5.66 -13.64
CA GLY A 282 8.00 -5.95 -13.91
C GLY A 282 7.09 -4.81 -13.47
N ARG A 283 7.37 -4.20 -12.31
CA ARG A 283 6.59 -3.05 -11.79
C ARG A 283 6.69 -1.84 -12.69
N ILE A 284 7.87 -1.62 -13.28
CA ILE A 284 8.12 -0.45 -14.14
C ILE A 284 7.51 -0.64 -15.52
N ASN A 285 7.70 -1.80 -16.15
CA ASN A 285 7.31 -2.05 -17.53
C ASN A 285 5.95 -2.75 -17.69
N GLY A 286 5.31 -3.20 -16.60
CA GLY A 286 4.04 -3.92 -16.60
C GLY A 286 4.12 -5.40 -16.97
N ASN A 287 5.32 -5.96 -17.12
CA ASN A 287 5.53 -7.38 -17.45
C ASN A 287 5.73 -8.22 -16.17
N GLU A 288 4.63 -8.46 -15.46
CA GLU A 288 4.64 -9.07 -14.14
C GLU A 288 4.15 -10.53 -14.21
N VAL A 289 5.04 -11.44 -14.59
CA VAL A 289 4.73 -12.89 -14.60
C VAL A 289 4.44 -13.35 -13.17
N GLY A 290 3.36 -14.10 -12.97
CA GLY A 290 2.93 -14.58 -11.65
C GLY A 290 2.15 -13.57 -10.81
N SER A 291 1.93 -12.36 -11.31
CA SER A 291 1.26 -11.25 -10.62
C SER A 291 -0.27 -11.37 -10.58
N VAL A 292 -0.91 -10.70 -9.62
CA VAL A 292 -2.36 -10.46 -9.67
C VAL A 292 -2.69 -9.48 -10.79
N GLY A 293 -3.70 -9.80 -11.60
CA GLY A 293 -4.03 -9.04 -12.80
C GLY A 293 -3.07 -9.33 -13.96
N GLY A 294 -3.43 -10.33 -14.77
CA GLY A 294 -2.65 -10.89 -15.87
C GLY A 294 -1.76 -9.88 -16.59
N GLY A 295 -0.44 -10.03 -16.37
CA GLY A 295 0.58 -9.28 -17.08
C GLY A 295 0.32 -9.34 -18.58
N ARG A 296 0.19 -8.18 -19.22
CA ARG A 296 0.06 -7.95 -20.68
C ARG A 296 -1.09 -8.68 -21.43
N GLY A 297 -1.75 -9.66 -20.82
CA GLY A 297 -2.73 -10.52 -21.46
C GLY A 297 -4.08 -9.84 -21.74
N GLY A 298 -4.38 -8.73 -21.06
CA GLY A 298 -5.58 -7.94 -21.32
C GLY A 298 -5.44 -6.95 -22.47
N ALA A 299 -4.26 -6.33 -22.64
CA ALA A 299 -4.04 -5.32 -23.69
C ALA A 299 -3.42 -5.91 -24.97
N GLY A 300 -2.53 -6.90 -24.83
CA GLY A 300 -1.91 -7.59 -25.97
C GLY A 300 -2.89 -8.43 -26.77
N ARG A 301 -3.81 -9.15 -26.11
CA ARG A 301 -4.86 -9.93 -26.79
C ARG A 301 -5.94 -9.07 -27.44
N VAL A 302 -6.15 -7.84 -26.95
CA VAL A 302 -7.05 -6.88 -27.61
C VAL A 302 -6.40 -6.31 -28.87
N ALA A 303 -5.07 -6.11 -28.87
CA ALA A 303 -4.33 -5.72 -30.07
C ALA A 303 -4.26 -6.86 -31.11
N GLU A 304 -4.13 -8.12 -30.67
CA GLU A 304 -4.02 -9.30 -31.55
C GLU A 304 -5.36 -9.67 -32.22
N ASN A 305 -6.50 -9.26 -31.64
CA ASN A 305 -7.85 -9.48 -32.18
C ASN A 305 -8.50 -8.20 -32.76
N MET A 306 -7.75 -7.11 -32.96
CA MET A 306 -8.31 -5.89 -33.56
C MET A 306 -8.24 -5.93 -35.10
N PRO A 307 -9.30 -5.47 -35.80
CA PRO A 307 -9.26 -5.30 -37.25
C PRO A 307 -8.12 -4.37 -37.67
N ALA A 308 -7.44 -4.72 -38.76
CA ALA A 308 -6.37 -3.90 -39.33
C ALA A 308 -6.89 -2.47 -39.62
N GLY A 309 -6.26 -1.45 -39.03
CA GLY A 309 -6.58 -0.04 -39.26
C GLY A 309 -7.15 0.73 -38.06
N MET A 310 -7.43 0.09 -36.92
CA MET A 310 -7.74 0.78 -35.67
C MET A 310 -6.47 0.99 -34.84
N GLU A 311 -6.13 2.24 -34.55
CA GLU A 311 -5.08 2.52 -33.57
C GLU A 311 -5.55 2.08 -32.17
N PRO A 312 -4.71 1.38 -31.39
CA PRO A 312 -5.03 1.08 -30.01
C PRO A 312 -5.23 2.40 -29.24
N PRO A 313 -6.23 2.49 -28.34
CA PRO A 313 -6.39 3.67 -27.52
C PRO A 313 -5.07 3.97 -26.78
N VAL A 314 -4.54 5.16 -27.04
CA VAL A 314 -3.30 5.67 -26.49
C VAL A 314 -3.36 5.62 -24.95
N ARG A 315 -2.30 5.06 -24.34
CA ARG A 315 -2.05 4.96 -22.88
C ARG A 315 -3.10 4.18 -22.08
N ALA A 316 -3.31 2.91 -22.42
CA ALA A 316 -3.80 1.96 -21.43
C ALA A 316 -2.69 1.73 -20.38
N GLY A 317 -2.73 2.45 -19.26
CA GLY A 317 -2.04 2.00 -18.05
C GLY A 317 -2.45 0.55 -17.78
N GLY A 318 -1.49 -0.34 -17.49
CA GLY A 318 -1.82 -1.70 -17.01
C GLY A 318 -2.85 -1.55 -15.90
N GLY A 319 -3.89 -2.40 -15.86
CA GLY A 319 -5.21 -2.20 -15.20
C GLY A 319 -5.26 -1.79 -13.71
N TRP A 320 -4.51 -0.76 -13.35
CA TRP A 320 -4.07 -0.28 -12.04
C TRP A 320 -4.01 1.26 -12.02
N GLY A 321 -4.81 1.90 -12.89
CA GLY A 321 -4.96 3.35 -12.97
C GLY A 321 -4.05 4.05 -13.99
N GLU A 322 -4.43 5.27 -14.36
CA GLU A 322 -3.76 6.07 -15.39
C GLU A 322 -2.32 6.42 -14.98
N THR A 323 -1.34 6.07 -15.83
CA THR A 323 0.07 6.50 -15.68
C THR A 323 0.24 7.94 -16.17
N GLY A 324 1.00 8.75 -15.43
CA GLY A 324 1.41 10.06 -15.88
C GLY A 324 1.80 11.00 -14.76
N ILE A 325 2.28 12.19 -15.13
CA ILE A 325 2.66 13.25 -14.19
C ILE A 325 1.50 13.66 -13.25
N GLY A 326 0.26 13.53 -13.74
CA GLY A 326 -0.96 13.80 -12.98
C GLY A 326 -1.38 12.70 -12.00
N ARG A 327 -0.76 11.50 -12.03
CA ARG A 327 -1.22 10.33 -11.25
C ARG A 327 -1.33 10.64 -9.75
N MET A 328 -0.36 11.34 -9.16
CA MET A 328 -0.41 11.68 -7.73
C MET A 328 -1.56 12.64 -7.38
N PHE A 329 -2.08 13.37 -8.36
CA PHE A 329 -3.12 14.37 -8.18
C PHE A 329 -4.50 13.88 -8.60
N ASN A 330 -4.62 12.69 -9.20
CA ASN A 330 -5.89 12.15 -9.67
C ASN A 330 -6.83 11.76 -8.51
N ASP A 331 -8.04 11.32 -8.83
CA ASP A 331 -9.07 11.03 -7.84
C ASP A 331 -8.74 9.84 -6.92
N GLN A 332 -7.96 8.87 -7.39
CA GLN A 332 -7.55 7.69 -6.62
C GLN A 332 -6.43 8.01 -5.60
N ILE A 333 -5.42 8.77 -6.03
CA ILE A 333 -4.19 8.99 -5.25
C ILE A 333 -4.22 10.29 -4.46
N GLY A 334 -4.91 11.32 -4.97
CA GLY A 334 -4.80 12.67 -4.42
C GLY A 334 -5.17 12.75 -2.94
N GLY A 335 -6.23 12.05 -2.53
CA GLY A 335 -6.68 11.99 -1.13
C GLY A 335 -5.76 11.19 -0.19
N GLN A 336 -4.79 10.44 -0.72
CA GLN A 336 -3.88 9.62 0.07
C GLN A 336 -2.66 10.42 0.54
N ILE A 337 -1.98 11.11 -0.39
CA ILE A 337 -0.66 11.71 -0.15
C ILE A 337 -0.54 13.18 -0.58
N SER A 338 -1.39 13.66 -1.49
CA SER A 338 -1.12 14.91 -2.21
C SER A 338 -1.61 16.17 -1.50
N TRP A 339 -2.20 16.07 -0.31
CA TRP A 339 -2.70 17.21 0.48
C TRP A 339 -1.71 18.37 0.58
N LEU A 340 -0.45 18.06 0.88
CA LEU A 340 0.63 19.05 1.04
C LEU A 340 1.71 18.92 -0.05
N LEU A 341 1.53 18.03 -1.03
CA LEU A 341 2.52 17.80 -2.09
C LEU A 341 2.78 19.06 -2.93
N PRO A 342 1.77 19.82 -3.40
CA PRO A 342 2.02 21.08 -4.11
C PRO A 342 2.85 22.07 -3.29
N ALA A 343 2.52 22.25 -2.01
CA ALA A 343 3.27 23.13 -1.13
C ALA A 343 4.70 22.62 -0.89
N ALA A 344 4.90 21.31 -0.69
CA ALA A 344 6.23 20.73 -0.55
C ALA A 344 7.13 21.01 -1.76
N LEU A 345 6.57 20.96 -2.98
CA LEU A 345 7.30 21.29 -4.21
C LEU A 345 7.64 22.79 -4.30
N LEU A 346 6.69 23.67 -3.95
CA LEU A 346 6.95 25.12 -3.89
C LEU A 346 8.02 25.45 -2.84
N LEU A 347 7.94 24.84 -1.67
CA LEU A 347 8.87 25.02 -0.55
C LEU A 347 10.25 24.43 -0.86
N LEU A 348 10.33 23.34 -1.63
CA LEU A 348 11.59 22.83 -2.16
C LEU A 348 12.26 23.87 -3.06
N VAL A 349 11.54 24.41 -4.05
CA VAL A 349 12.09 25.42 -4.97
C VAL A 349 12.50 26.66 -4.20
N ALA A 350 11.63 27.20 -3.34
CA ALA A 350 11.92 28.39 -2.55
C ALA A 350 13.11 28.19 -1.60
N GLY A 351 13.19 27.03 -0.94
CA GLY A 351 14.31 26.66 -0.07
C GLY A 351 15.64 26.57 -0.83
N LEU A 352 15.62 25.97 -2.03
CA LEU A 352 16.81 25.92 -2.91
C LEU A 352 17.22 27.31 -3.40
N VAL A 353 16.26 28.19 -3.73
CA VAL A 353 16.56 29.58 -4.13
C VAL A 353 17.18 30.37 -2.98
N VAL A 354 16.65 30.26 -1.76
CA VAL A 354 17.20 30.92 -0.57
C VAL A 354 18.61 30.43 -0.28
N THR A 355 18.87 29.13 -0.46
CA THR A 355 20.17 28.51 -0.17
C THR A 355 21.12 28.46 -1.37
N TRP A 356 20.73 28.99 -2.54
CA TRP A 356 21.45 28.81 -3.81
C TRP A 356 22.88 29.34 -3.80
N ARG A 357 23.10 30.48 -3.14
CA ARG A 357 24.42 31.12 -3.01
C ARG A 357 25.32 30.45 -1.95
N GLY A 358 24.79 29.47 -1.21
CA GLY A 358 25.59 28.68 -0.29
C GLY A 358 26.66 27.87 -1.01
N ALA A 359 27.76 27.61 -0.30
CA ALA A 359 28.80 26.72 -0.80
C ALA A 359 28.23 25.34 -1.14
N ARG A 360 28.93 24.59 -2.00
CA ARG A 360 28.59 23.20 -2.35
C ARG A 360 28.31 22.30 -1.13
N THR A 361 29.00 22.56 -0.02
CA THR A 361 28.91 21.82 1.25
C THR A 361 27.88 22.43 2.23
N ASP A 362 27.07 23.39 1.80
CA ASP A 362 26.02 23.94 2.64
C ASP A 362 25.00 22.85 3.01
N THR A 363 24.80 22.66 4.30
CA THR A 363 24.00 21.56 4.83
C THR A 363 22.49 21.82 4.73
N ALA A 364 22.06 23.08 4.67
CA ALA A 364 20.64 23.39 4.45
C ALA A 364 20.24 23.09 3.01
N ARG A 365 21.04 23.55 2.04
CA ARG A 365 20.88 23.23 0.61
C ARG A 365 20.91 21.72 0.39
N SER A 366 21.89 21.05 0.99
CA SER A 366 22.02 19.59 0.89
C SER A 366 20.80 18.86 1.44
N ALA A 367 20.18 19.35 2.52
CA ALA A 367 18.95 18.77 3.06
C ALA A 367 17.77 18.91 2.09
N PHE A 368 17.57 20.08 1.46
CA PHE A 368 16.56 20.24 0.42
C PHE A 368 16.81 19.32 -0.78
N LEU A 369 18.06 19.15 -1.21
CA LEU A 369 18.40 18.23 -2.31
C LEU A 369 18.16 16.76 -1.96
N VAL A 370 18.48 16.35 -0.72
CA VAL A 370 18.28 14.97 -0.24
C VAL A 370 16.79 14.63 -0.13
N TRP A 371 16.02 15.44 0.59
CA TRP A 371 14.58 15.21 0.76
C TRP A 371 13.81 15.43 -0.54
N GLY A 372 14.13 16.51 -1.27
CA GLY A 372 13.53 16.84 -2.56
C GLY A 372 13.86 15.84 -3.65
N GLY A 373 15.12 15.42 -3.78
CA GLY A 373 15.52 14.40 -4.74
C GLY A 373 14.84 13.05 -4.46
N SER A 374 14.72 12.67 -3.19
CA SER A 374 13.98 11.47 -2.77
C SER A 374 12.49 11.55 -3.13
N LEU A 375 11.85 12.70 -2.87
CA LEU A 375 10.46 12.94 -3.26
C LEU A 375 10.26 12.90 -4.77
N LEU A 376 11.07 13.61 -5.53
CA LEU A 376 10.95 13.73 -6.98
C LEU A 376 11.16 12.37 -7.66
N MET A 377 12.18 11.62 -7.24
CA MET A 377 12.44 10.28 -7.78
C MET A 377 11.29 9.32 -7.48
N THR A 378 10.81 9.29 -6.23
CA THR A 378 9.68 8.43 -5.83
C THR A 378 8.41 8.82 -6.59
N THR A 379 8.09 10.11 -6.66
CA THR A 379 6.96 10.66 -7.42
C THR A 379 7.04 10.25 -8.89
N ALA A 380 8.20 10.42 -9.53
CA ALA A 380 8.38 10.09 -10.93
C ALA A 380 8.16 8.60 -11.20
N VAL A 381 8.79 7.72 -10.41
CA VAL A 381 8.64 6.28 -10.57
C VAL A 381 7.18 5.86 -10.37
N PHE A 382 6.53 6.35 -9.31
CA PHE A 382 5.13 6.04 -9.03
C PHE A 382 4.18 6.57 -10.10
N SER A 383 4.47 7.74 -10.67
CA SER A 383 3.71 8.32 -11.77
C SER A 383 3.79 7.49 -13.05
N PHE A 384 4.95 6.89 -13.35
CA PHE A 384 5.20 6.25 -14.65
C PHE A 384 5.28 4.72 -14.62
N MET A 385 5.30 4.07 -13.46
CA MET A 385 5.33 2.62 -13.37
C MET A 385 4.02 2.00 -13.90
N ALA A 386 4.15 1.04 -14.81
CA ALA A 386 3.05 0.48 -15.59
C ALA A 386 2.48 -0.84 -15.05
N GLY A 387 3.15 -1.47 -14.08
CA GLY A 387 2.68 -2.67 -13.39
C GLY A 387 1.72 -2.37 -12.23
N ILE A 388 1.53 -3.33 -11.33
CA ILE A 388 0.69 -3.17 -10.14
C ILE A 388 1.13 -1.92 -9.38
N PHE A 389 0.16 -1.02 -9.25
CA PHE A 389 0.22 0.17 -8.41
C PHE A 389 -0.95 0.11 -7.41
N HIS A 390 -0.64 0.21 -6.12
CA HIS A 390 -1.67 0.43 -5.10
C HIS A 390 -1.52 1.81 -4.49
N GLU A 391 -2.65 2.41 -4.15
CA GLU A 391 -2.77 3.74 -3.58
C GLU A 391 -1.89 3.92 -2.33
N TYR A 392 -1.85 2.89 -1.50
CA TYR A 392 -1.12 2.90 -0.24
C TYR A 392 0.41 2.92 -0.39
N TYR A 393 0.97 2.59 -1.57
CA TYR A 393 2.41 2.69 -1.84
C TYR A 393 2.95 4.11 -1.62
N THR A 394 2.08 5.11 -1.76
CA THR A 394 2.42 6.52 -1.58
C THR A 394 2.86 6.91 -0.17
N VAL A 395 2.69 6.05 0.85
CA VAL A 395 3.29 6.26 2.17
C VAL A 395 4.81 6.46 2.11
N ALA A 396 5.49 5.87 1.12
CA ALA A 396 6.93 6.06 0.90
C ALA A 396 7.31 7.54 0.65
N MET A 397 6.36 8.38 0.21
CA MET A 397 6.57 9.81 -0.04
C MET A 397 6.33 10.66 1.22
N ALA A 398 5.59 10.16 2.21
CA ALA A 398 5.08 10.95 3.33
C ALA A 398 6.19 11.62 4.16
N PRO A 399 7.31 10.93 4.53
CA PRO A 399 8.41 11.58 5.25
C PRO A 399 9.04 12.72 4.47
N TYR A 400 9.09 12.63 3.13
CA TYR A 400 9.75 13.61 2.28
C TYR A 400 8.91 14.87 2.12
N VAL A 401 7.60 14.71 1.89
CA VAL A 401 6.63 15.81 1.88
C VAL A 401 6.68 16.53 3.23
N ALA A 402 6.61 15.79 4.32
CA ALA A 402 6.64 16.32 5.67
C ALA A 402 7.94 17.09 5.99
N ALA A 403 9.10 16.54 5.61
CA ALA A 403 10.38 17.21 5.76
C ALA A 403 10.41 18.56 5.02
N LEU A 404 10.02 18.58 3.74
CA LEU A 404 10.05 19.78 2.91
C LEU A 404 9.09 20.86 3.42
N VAL A 405 7.91 20.47 3.90
CA VAL A 405 6.96 21.40 4.53
C VAL A 405 7.57 22.02 5.79
N GLY A 406 8.11 21.21 6.70
CA GLY A 406 8.72 21.72 7.94
C GLY A 406 9.96 22.59 7.70
N MET A 407 10.88 22.14 6.85
CA MET A 407 12.11 22.87 6.52
C MET A 407 11.80 24.18 5.77
N GLY A 408 11.01 24.11 4.70
CA GLY A 408 10.71 25.25 3.86
C GLY A 408 9.90 26.32 4.60
N ALA A 409 8.90 25.92 5.38
CA ALA A 409 8.13 26.86 6.19
C ALA A 409 9.04 27.60 7.19
N ALA A 410 9.97 26.91 7.84
CA ALA A 410 10.90 27.52 8.77
C ALA A 410 11.87 28.50 8.09
N VAL A 411 12.50 28.09 6.98
CA VAL A 411 13.45 28.94 6.24
C VAL A 411 12.78 30.22 5.74
N LEU A 412 11.61 30.09 5.11
CA LEU A 412 10.91 31.27 4.60
C LEU A 412 10.35 32.14 5.73
N TRP A 413 10.01 31.54 6.88
CA TRP A 413 9.60 32.29 8.06
C TRP A 413 10.77 33.10 8.63
N GLU A 414 11.99 32.58 8.62
CA GLU A 414 13.18 33.33 9.01
C GLU A 414 13.44 34.50 8.04
N GLU A 415 13.32 34.26 6.74
CA GLU A 415 13.51 35.25 5.67
C GLU A 415 12.29 36.16 5.42
N ARG A 416 11.25 36.07 6.26
CA ARG A 416 9.92 36.66 6.01
C ARG A 416 9.91 38.17 5.71
N THR A 417 10.91 38.92 6.16
CA THR A 417 11.05 40.36 5.86
C THR A 417 11.28 40.65 4.37
N ARG A 418 11.75 39.65 3.60
CA ARG A 418 11.89 39.74 2.15
C ARG A 418 10.56 39.40 1.49
N PHE A 419 10.16 40.24 0.53
CA PHE A 419 8.90 40.05 -0.18
C PHE A 419 8.74 38.65 -0.77
N LEU A 420 9.76 38.17 -1.49
CA LEU A 420 9.69 36.88 -2.15
C LEU A 420 9.53 35.71 -1.16
N ALA A 421 10.08 35.82 0.06
CA ALA A 421 9.93 34.78 1.07
C ALA A 421 8.52 34.78 1.68
N SER A 422 8.01 35.96 2.04
CA SER A 422 6.61 36.12 2.50
C SER A 422 5.61 35.72 1.40
N ALA A 423 5.87 36.08 0.14
CA ALA A 423 5.04 35.70 -0.99
C ALA A 423 5.06 34.19 -1.25
N ALA A 424 6.22 33.53 -1.15
CA ALA A 424 6.32 32.08 -1.27
C ALA A 424 5.59 31.36 -0.12
N LEU A 425 5.66 31.86 1.12
CA LEU A 425 4.87 31.32 2.24
C LEU A 425 3.37 31.45 1.99
N ALA A 426 2.92 32.65 1.61
CA ALA A 426 1.51 32.89 1.33
C ALA A 426 1.01 32.06 0.15
N ALA A 427 1.79 31.94 -0.93
CA ALA A 427 1.47 31.09 -2.06
C ALA A 427 1.37 29.61 -1.65
N SER A 428 2.28 29.13 -0.80
CA SER A 428 2.25 27.76 -0.29
C SER A 428 0.97 27.48 0.50
N VAL A 429 0.52 28.42 1.34
CA VAL A 429 -0.74 28.30 2.10
C VAL A 429 -1.95 28.38 1.16
N ALA A 430 -1.99 29.35 0.24
CA ALA A 430 -3.10 29.52 -0.69
C ALA A 430 -3.28 28.30 -1.60
N VAL A 431 -2.19 27.78 -2.17
CA VAL A 431 -2.21 26.56 -3.00
C VAL A 431 -2.67 25.35 -2.19
N THR A 432 -2.21 25.21 -0.95
CA THR A 432 -2.68 24.13 -0.05
C THR A 432 -4.17 24.26 0.23
N ALA A 433 -4.68 25.48 0.45
CA ALA A 433 -6.09 25.71 0.74
C ALA A 433 -6.99 25.39 -0.46
N VAL A 434 -6.62 25.86 -1.65
CA VAL A 434 -7.32 25.55 -2.90
C VAL A 434 -7.28 24.05 -3.18
N TRP A 435 -6.10 23.43 -3.04
CA TRP A 435 -5.96 22.00 -3.27
C TRP A 435 -6.72 21.15 -2.25
N GLY A 436 -6.68 21.53 -0.97
CA GLY A 436 -7.47 20.91 0.09
C GLY A 436 -8.97 21.03 -0.16
N TRP A 437 -9.44 22.18 -0.66
CA TRP A 437 -10.83 22.36 -1.10
C TRP A 437 -11.18 21.42 -2.26
N THR A 438 -10.28 21.26 -3.25
CA THR A 438 -10.46 20.32 -4.36
C THR A 438 -10.55 18.88 -3.89
N LEU A 439 -9.62 18.44 -3.02
CA LEU A 439 -9.61 17.07 -2.50
C LEU A 439 -10.86 16.77 -1.66
N LEU A 440 -11.24 17.67 -0.77
CA LEU A 440 -12.48 17.55 0.02
C LEU A 440 -13.73 17.59 -0.87
N GLY A 441 -13.66 18.29 -2.01
CA GLY A 441 -14.72 18.34 -3.01
C GLY A 441 -14.99 17.00 -3.72
N ARG A 442 -14.08 16.01 -3.61
CA ARG A 442 -14.28 14.65 -4.15
C ARG A 442 -15.23 13.80 -3.30
N THR A 443 -15.47 14.21 -2.06
CA THR A 443 -16.45 13.60 -1.15
C THR A 443 -17.42 14.67 -0.67
N PRO A 444 -18.23 15.27 -1.56
CA PRO A 444 -18.99 16.48 -1.27
C PRO A 444 -20.04 16.30 -0.16
N ASP A 445 -20.53 15.08 0.04
CA ASP A 445 -21.53 14.76 1.06
C ASP A 445 -20.91 14.51 2.44
N TRP A 446 -19.59 14.29 2.52
CA TRP A 446 -18.88 14.00 3.75
C TRP A 446 -18.20 15.28 4.29
N LEU A 447 -18.72 15.81 5.40
CA LEU A 447 -18.31 17.09 5.99
C LEU A 447 -18.30 18.26 4.97
N PRO A 448 -19.44 18.57 4.31
CA PRO A 448 -19.53 19.53 3.20
C PRO A 448 -19.02 20.95 3.54
N TRP A 449 -19.08 21.35 4.81
CA TRP A 449 -18.63 22.66 5.27
C TRP A 449 -17.10 22.77 5.35
N LEU A 450 -16.39 21.66 5.53
CA LEU A 450 -14.96 21.64 5.81
C LEU A 450 -14.14 22.21 4.65
N ARG A 451 -14.50 21.87 3.41
CA ARG A 451 -13.82 22.42 2.22
C ARG A 451 -13.85 23.95 2.20
N TRP A 452 -15.00 24.54 2.52
CA TRP A 452 -15.19 25.98 2.53
C TRP A 452 -14.45 26.64 3.69
N ALA A 453 -14.47 26.01 4.87
CA ALA A 453 -13.68 26.47 6.02
C ALA A 453 -12.18 26.48 5.71
N VAL A 454 -11.64 25.41 5.11
CA VAL A 454 -10.24 25.31 4.67
C VAL A 454 -9.90 26.40 3.67
N LEU A 455 -10.75 26.62 2.66
CA LEU A 455 -10.53 27.63 1.63
C LEU A 455 -10.50 29.05 2.24
N VAL A 456 -11.53 29.42 3.01
CA VAL A 456 -11.64 30.76 3.58
C VAL A 456 -10.53 31.03 4.60
N ALA A 457 -10.28 30.11 5.52
CA ALA A 457 -9.23 30.25 6.52
C ALA A 457 -7.83 30.29 5.88
N GLY A 458 -7.59 29.45 4.87
CA GLY A 458 -6.32 29.42 4.14
C GLY A 458 -6.08 30.68 3.32
N CYS A 459 -7.08 31.19 2.61
CA CYS A 459 -6.97 32.47 1.90
C CYS A 459 -6.74 33.65 2.85
N ALA A 460 -7.45 33.68 4.00
CA ALA A 460 -7.25 34.69 5.03
C ALA A 460 -5.84 34.61 5.64
N ALA A 461 -5.33 33.40 5.91
CA ALA A 461 -3.98 33.19 6.39
C ALA A 461 -2.91 33.61 5.37
N ALA A 462 -3.10 33.27 4.09
CA ALA A 462 -2.19 33.66 3.02
C ALA A 462 -2.13 35.19 2.88
N LEU A 463 -3.27 35.87 2.87
CA LEU A 463 -3.34 37.33 2.86
C LEU A 463 -2.68 37.92 4.13
N GLY A 464 -2.98 37.35 5.29
CA GLY A 464 -2.35 37.72 6.55
C GLY A 464 -0.83 37.62 6.51
N LEU A 465 -0.26 36.55 5.95
CA LEU A 465 1.18 36.36 5.81
C LEU A 465 1.83 37.35 4.83
N LEU A 466 1.11 37.78 3.78
CA LEU A 466 1.57 38.84 2.86
C LEU A 466 1.58 40.21 3.54
N LEU A 467 0.58 40.49 4.39
CA LEU A 467 0.36 41.80 5.01
C LEU A 467 1.09 41.98 6.34
N ALA A 468 1.36 40.89 7.08
CA ALA A 468 1.86 40.89 8.46
C ALA A 468 3.18 41.62 8.68
N LEU A 469 3.94 41.90 7.61
CA LEU A 469 5.24 42.56 7.68
C LEU A 469 5.28 43.87 6.91
N ARG A 470 4.12 44.33 6.41
CA ARG A 470 4.00 45.52 5.57
C ARG A 470 3.06 46.57 6.10
N VAL A 471 2.10 46.17 6.93
CA VAL A 471 1.24 47.13 7.62
C VAL A 471 2.00 47.73 8.80
N ARG A 472 2.21 49.05 8.79
CA ARG A 472 2.75 49.78 9.94
C ARG A 472 1.84 49.53 11.15
N GLY A 473 2.39 48.94 12.22
CA GLY A 473 1.65 48.56 13.42
C GLY A 473 1.21 47.08 13.51
N ALA A 474 1.51 46.25 12.50
CA ALA A 474 1.32 44.81 12.62
C ALA A 474 2.39 44.19 13.54
N ASP A 475 2.00 43.84 14.76
CA ASP A 475 2.89 43.19 15.72
C ASP A 475 3.23 41.75 15.31
N ARG A 476 4.37 41.23 15.80
CA ARG A 476 4.80 39.82 15.63
C ARG A 476 3.70 38.81 15.93
N ARG A 477 2.77 39.15 16.83
CA ARG A 477 1.60 38.34 17.20
C ARG A 477 0.65 38.10 16.01
N PHE A 478 0.43 39.12 15.17
CA PHE A 478 -0.42 39.00 13.99
C PHE A 478 0.16 38.02 12.97
N GLY A 479 1.45 38.13 12.66
CA GLY A 479 2.12 37.18 11.76
C GLY A 479 2.07 35.74 12.29
N LEU A 480 2.31 35.55 13.60
CA LEU A 480 2.21 34.22 14.22
C LEU A 480 0.79 33.66 14.17
N ALA A 481 -0.23 34.51 14.35
CA ALA A 481 -1.63 34.10 14.19
C ALA A 481 -1.94 33.69 12.75
N ALA A 482 -1.47 34.45 11.75
CA ALA A 482 -1.64 34.10 10.34
C ALA A 482 -0.91 32.78 9.99
N ALA A 483 0.30 32.57 10.49
CA ALA A 483 1.02 31.31 10.31
C ALA A 483 0.33 30.12 10.99
N GLY A 484 -0.16 30.31 12.22
CA GLY A 484 -0.93 29.30 12.95
C GLY A 484 -2.24 28.94 12.23
N LEU A 485 -2.96 29.94 11.73
CA LEU A 485 -4.17 29.74 10.93
C LEU A 485 -3.86 29.01 9.61
N GLY A 486 -2.76 29.35 8.94
CA GLY A 486 -2.33 28.69 7.70
C GLY A 486 -1.98 27.22 7.91
N LEU A 487 -1.26 26.91 9.00
CA LEU A 487 -0.97 25.52 9.40
C LEU A 487 -2.25 24.76 9.74
N ALA A 488 -3.15 25.36 10.51
CA ALA A 488 -4.43 24.74 10.87
C ALA A 488 -5.30 24.46 9.63
N ALA A 489 -5.43 25.44 8.72
CA ALA A 489 -6.18 25.29 7.49
C ALA A 489 -5.56 24.21 6.57
N GLY A 490 -4.23 24.21 6.42
CA GLY A 490 -3.53 23.22 5.60
C GLY A 490 -3.58 21.79 6.15
N LEU A 491 -3.69 21.63 7.47
CA LEU A 491 -3.76 20.32 8.12
C LEU A 491 -5.19 19.83 8.38
N ALA A 492 -6.21 20.69 8.31
CA ALA A 492 -7.59 20.31 8.65
C ALA A 492 -8.14 19.19 7.74
N GLY A 493 -7.91 19.27 6.43
CA GLY A 493 -8.29 18.23 5.48
C GLY A 493 -7.63 16.86 5.74
N PRO A 494 -6.28 16.76 5.73
CA PRO A 494 -5.60 15.49 6.00
C PRO A 494 -5.85 14.99 7.43
N PHE A 495 -6.04 15.87 8.42
CA PHE A 495 -6.47 15.48 9.76
C PHE A 495 -7.85 14.82 9.75
N ALA A 496 -8.85 15.41 9.07
CA ALA A 496 -10.17 14.83 8.96
C ALA A 496 -10.14 13.45 8.27
N TYR A 497 -9.42 13.33 7.14
CA TYR A 497 -9.24 12.04 6.45
C TYR A 497 -8.53 11.01 7.33
N THR A 498 -7.53 11.44 8.11
CA THR A 498 -6.86 10.59 9.09
C THR A 498 -7.86 10.10 10.13
N LEU A 499 -8.66 10.97 10.74
CA LEU A 499 -9.69 10.55 11.70
C LEU A 499 -10.71 9.56 11.10
N ALA A 500 -11.15 9.79 9.87
CA ALA A 500 -12.02 8.85 9.15
C ALA A 500 -11.36 7.46 9.02
N THR A 501 -10.10 7.44 8.59
CA THR A 501 -9.29 6.22 8.46
C THR A 501 -9.11 5.49 9.80
N LEU A 502 -9.03 6.23 10.90
CA LEU A 502 -8.86 5.65 12.24
C LEU A 502 -10.17 5.08 12.81
N ALA A 503 -11.30 5.65 12.39
CA ALA A 503 -12.63 5.21 12.82
C ALA A 503 -12.99 3.84 12.24
N ASP A 504 -12.52 3.52 11.03
CA ASP A 504 -12.86 2.29 10.31
C ASP A 504 -11.76 1.21 10.40
N GLY A 505 -12.19 -0.05 10.45
CA GLY A 505 -11.31 -1.22 10.33
C GLY A 505 -10.95 -1.50 8.86
N HIS A 506 -9.70 -1.85 8.60
CA HIS A 506 -9.21 -2.10 7.24
C HIS A 506 -8.72 -3.55 7.12
N GLN A 507 -9.14 -4.26 6.08
CA GLN A 507 -8.78 -5.66 5.81
C GLN A 507 -8.57 -5.89 4.32
N GLY A 508 -7.81 -6.93 3.99
CA GLY A 508 -7.56 -7.36 2.59
C GLY A 508 -6.26 -6.83 2.00
N SER A 509 -6.04 -7.07 0.70
CA SER A 509 -4.77 -6.75 0.03
C SER A 509 -4.71 -5.33 -0.56
N ILE A 510 -5.86 -4.67 -0.70
CA ILE A 510 -5.98 -3.31 -1.24
C ILE A 510 -6.73 -2.46 -0.22
N VAL A 511 -6.06 -1.44 0.28
CA VAL A 511 -6.60 -0.53 1.31
C VAL A 511 -6.32 0.91 0.92
N THR A 512 -7.25 1.79 1.28
CA THR A 512 -7.19 3.24 0.99
C THR A 512 -7.56 4.02 2.24
N ALA A 513 -6.89 5.14 2.47
CA ALA A 513 -7.22 6.05 3.55
C ALA A 513 -8.34 7.02 3.16
N GLY A 514 -9.03 7.57 4.16
CA GLY A 514 -10.11 8.54 4.01
C GLY A 514 -11.50 7.94 4.25
N PRO A 515 -12.56 8.76 4.11
CA PRO A 515 -13.93 8.32 4.33
C PRO A 515 -14.44 7.35 3.26
N SER A 516 -15.42 6.53 3.64
CA SER A 516 -16.22 5.71 2.73
C SER A 516 -16.72 6.54 1.53
N GLY A 517 -16.30 6.18 0.31
CA GLY A 517 -16.60 6.91 -0.92
C GLY A 517 -15.41 7.67 -1.53
N ALA A 518 -14.35 7.94 -0.75
CA ALA A 518 -13.13 8.54 -1.27
C ALA A 518 -12.40 7.62 -2.27
N ALA A 519 -12.54 6.31 -2.13
CA ALA A 519 -11.97 5.30 -3.03
C ALA A 519 -12.78 5.07 -4.33
N THR A 520 -14.03 5.53 -4.39
CA THR A 520 -14.95 5.38 -5.53
C THR A 520 -15.28 6.71 -6.23
N GLY A 521 -14.53 7.77 -5.92
CA GLY A 521 -14.76 9.13 -6.38
C GLY A 521 -14.53 9.30 -7.88
N GLY A 522 -15.61 9.17 -8.66
CA GLY A 522 -15.63 9.38 -10.12
C GLY A 522 -16.98 9.05 -10.76
N ARG A 523 -18.10 9.37 -10.09
CA ARG A 523 -19.44 9.34 -10.72
C ARG A 523 -19.86 10.78 -11.02
N GLY A 524 -19.72 11.19 -12.28
CA GLY A 524 -20.38 12.40 -12.78
C GLY A 524 -21.91 12.24 -12.71
N PRO A 525 -22.68 13.34 -12.61
CA PRO A 525 -24.14 13.28 -12.59
C PRO A 525 -24.62 12.91 -14.00
N GLY A 526 -24.88 11.62 -14.25
CA GLY A 526 -25.35 11.16 -15.57
C GLY A 526 -25.56 9.66 -15.77
N MET A 527 -24.90 8.78 -14.99
CA MET A 527 -25.12 7.33 -15.09
C MET A 527 -25.64 6.75 -13.76
N ARG A 528 -26.97 6.62 -13.65
CA ARG A 528 -27.62 5.76 -12.67
C ARG A 528 -27.79 4.36 -13.28
N GLY A 529 -27.15 3.36 -12.69
CA GLY A 529 -27.28 1.95 -13.07
C GLY A 529 -26.00 1.38 -13.69
N GLY A 530 -25.10 0.91 -12.85
CA GLY A 530 -23.89 0.22 -13.29
C GLY A 530 -23.15 -0.39 -12.10
N THR A 531 -23.12 -1.72 -12.08
CA THR A 531 -22.25 -2.56 -11.22
C THR A 531 -20.78 -2.15 -11.37
N PRO A 532 -19.92 -2.39 -10.37
CA PRO A 532 -18.50 -2.07 -10.49
C PRO A 532 -17.91 -2.81 -11.69
N MET A 533 -17.24 -2.06 -12.58
CA MET A 533 -16.54 -2.55 -13.76
C MET A 533 -15.34 -3.40 -13.35
N PHE A 534 -15.62 -4.64 -12.95
CA PHE A 534 -14.70 -5.77 -13.01
C PHE A 534 -15.42 -6.92 -13.71
N VAL A 535 -15.97 -6.63 -14.90
CA VAL A 535 -16.39 -7.67 -15.84
C VAL A 535 -15.27 -7.78 -16.87
N LEU A 536 -14.35 -8.71 -16.61
CA LEU A 536 -13.45 -9.19 -17.65
C LEU A 536 -14.34 -9.96 -18.64
N TYR A 537 -14.47 -9.44 -19.86
CA TYR A 537 -15.21 -10.09 -20.95
C TYR A 537 -14.74 -11.55 -21.09
N GLY A 538 -15.63 -12.50 -20.81
CA GLY A 538 -15.50 -13.89 -21.23
C GLY A 538 -16.39 -14.11 -22.46
N PRO A 539 -15.88 -14.70 -23.57
CA PRO A 539 -16.76 -15.20 -24.60
C PRO A 539 -17.51 -16.40 -24.03
N GLY A 540 -18.84 -16.37 -24.06
CA GLY A 540 -19.65 -17.54 -23.70
C GLY A 540 -19.29 -18.72 -24.61
N PRO A 541 -19.19 -19.96 -24.09
CA PRO A 541 -18.88 -21.10 -24.93
C PRO A 541 -20.08 -21.44 -25.82
N GLY A 542 -19.87 -21.31 -27.12
CA GLY A 542 -20.70 -21.95 -28.13
C GLY A 542 -20.53 -23.46 -28.04
N GLY A 543 -21.63 -24.17 -27.81
CA GLY A 543 -21.70 -25.63 -27.92
C GLY A 543 -22.25 -26.03 -29.28
N GLN A 544 -21.44 -26.71 -30.09
CA GLN A 544 -21.88 -27.60 -31.17
C GLN A 544 -21.72 -29.04 -30.69
N GLY A 545 -22.76 -29.87 -30.87
CA GLY A 545 -22.61 -31.34 -30.80
C GLY A 545 -23.78 -32.14 -30.22
N ALA A 546 -24.79 -32.39 -31.07
CA ALA A 546 -25.62 -33.60 -31.26
C ALA A 546 -25.93 -34.59 -30.10
N GLY A 547 -27.22 -34.95 -29.97
CA GLY A 547 -27.69 -36.18 -29.32
C GLY A 547 -29.20 -36.24 -29.02
N GLN A 548 -29.92 -37.03 -29.82
CA GLN A 548 -31.35 -37.43 -29.82
C GLN A 548 -32.13 -37.52 -28.49
N GLY A 549 -33.45 -37.22 -28.54
CA GLY A 549 -34.43 -37.74 -27.58
C GLY A 549 -35.78 -37.00 -27.47
N GLN A 550 -36.72 -37.31 -28.38
CA GLN A 550 -38.20 -37.35 -28.28
C GLN A 550 -38.99 -36.41 -27.32
N GLY A 551 -40.03 -35.76 -27.86
CA GLY A 551 -41.25 -35.45 -27.09
C GLY A 551 -42.06 -34.21 -27.49
N ALA A 552 -42.95 -34.37 -28.48
CA ALA A 552 -44.27 -33.74 -28.65
C ALA A 552 -44.51 -32.22 -28.44
N GLY A 553 -45.14 -31.57 -29.44
CA GLY A 553 -46.09 -30.47 -29.16
C GLY A 553 -46.17 -29.30 -30.16
N GLN A 554 -46.80 -29.52 -31.32
CA GLN A 554 -47.79 -28.65 -32.01
C GLN A 554 -47.50 -27.17 -32.36
N GLY A 555 -47.72 -26.84 -33.65
CA GLY A 555 -48.31 -25.58 -34.13
C GLY A 555 -47.33 -24.58 -34.77
N ALA A 556 -47.03 -24.64 -36.07
CA ALA A 556 -47.78 -24.10 -37.22
C ALA A 556 -47.40 -22.65 -37.62
N GLY A 557 -47.05 -22.46 -38.90
CA GLY A 557 -46.96 -21.18 -39.63
C GLY A 557 -45.53 -20.74 -39.96
N GLN A 558 -44.94 -21.10 -41.12
CA GLN A 558 -44.96 -20.34 -42.40
C GLN A 558 -44.48 -18.87 -42.25
N GLY A 559 -43.51 -18.34 -42.99
CA GLY A 559 -42.88 -18.75 -44.24
C GLY A 559 -41.65 -17.89 -44.59
N MET A 560 -41.10 -18.21 -45.77
CA MET A 560 -39.81 -17.80 -46.34
C MET A 560 -39.64 -16.31 -46.69
N GLY A 561 -38.39 -15.86 -46.81
CA GLY A 561 -37.99 -14.80 -47.75
C GLY A 561 -36.77 -13.95 -47.35
N GLN A 562 -35.60 -14.25 -47.91
CA GLN A 562 -34.44 -13.35 -48.11
C GLN A 562 -34.47 -12.81 -49.57
N PRO A 563 -33.57 -11.91 -50.03
CA PRO A 563 -33.12 -10.56 -49.56
C PRO A 563 -33.16 -9.58 -50.80
N PRO A 564 -32.21 -8.66 -51.12
CA PRO A 564 -31.51 -7.57 -50.41
C PRO A 564 -31.65 -6.16 -51.12
N GLY A 565 -31.04 -5.12 -50.53
CA GLY A 565 -30.68 -3.84 -51.19
C GLY A 565 -31.71 -2.71 -50.95
N GLY A 566 -31.38 -1.44 -50.76
CA GLY A 566 -30.18 -0.62 -50.92
C GLY A 566 -30.67 0.82 -51.19
N GLY A 567 -29.99 1.85 -50.68
CA GLY A 567 -30.16 3.23 -51.17
C GLY A 567 -30.75 4.26 -50.21
N GLN A 568 -29.85 5.16 -49.76
CA GLN A 568 -29.92 6.63 -49.78
C GLN A 568 -31.09 7.41 -49.10
N ALA A 569 -30.65 8.42 -48.33
CA ALA A 569 -31.37 9.49 -47.63
C ALA A 569 -32.02 10.53 -48.60
N PRO A 570 -32.45 11.77 -48.23
CA PRO A 570 -32.61 12.43 -46.91
C PRO A 570 -33.89 13.32 -46.75
N GLY A 571 -34.14 13.80 -45.51
CA GLY A 571 -34.65 15.16 -45.24
C GLY A 571 -36.16 15.40 -45.20
N GLY A 572 -36.60 16.21 -44.23
CA GLY A 572 -37.91 16.86 -44.25
C GLY A 572 -38.49 17.23 -42.88
N GLN A 573 -38.41 18.52 -42.54
CA GLN A 573 -39.18 19.32 -41.56
C GLN A 573 -40.65 18.86 -41.44
N GLY A 574 -41.40 19.01 -40.34
CA GLY A 574 -41.48 20.03 -39.29
C GLY A 574 -42.96 20.16 -38.91
N GLY A 575 -43.31 20.52 -37.67
CA GLY A 575 -44.71 20.76 -37.29
C GLY A 575 -44.99 20.83 -35.78
N GLN A 576 -44.99 22.06 -35.26
CA GLN A 576 -45.60 22.53 -33.99
C GLN A 576 -47.13 22.26 -34.01
N ALA A 577 -47.97 22.18 -32.95
CA ALA A 577 -48.07 22.52 -31.52
C ALA A 577 -49.38 21.82 -31.00
N PRO A 578 -50.07 22.16 -29.89
CA PRO A 578 -49.77 22.91 -28.66
C PRO A 578 -50.13 22.13 -27.36
N GLY A 579 -49.86 22.75 -26.20
CA GLY A 579 -50.12 22.21 -24.87
C GLY A 579 -51.58 22.19 -24.40
N GLY A 580 -51.79 21.45 -23.30
CA GLY A 580 -53.00 21.43 -22.48
C GLY A 580 -52.66 20.93 -21.07
N GLN A 581 -53.05 21.71 -20.06
CA GLN A 581 -52.75 21.56 -18.64
C GLN A 581 -53.53 20.41 -17.95
N GLY A 582 -52.92 19.84 -16.92
CA GLY A 582 -53.54 19.71 -15.59
C GLY A 582 -54.47 18.52 -15.31
N GLY A 583 -53.95 17.53 -14.59
CA GLY A 583 -54.74 16.54 -13.84
C GLY A 583 -53.87 15.75 -12.84
N GLN A 584 -53.88 16.14 -11.56
CA GLN A 584 -53.52 15.30 -10.39
C GLN A 584 -54.71 14.34 -10.13
N ALA A 585 -54.63 13.09 -9.63
CA ALA A 585 -53.69 12.19 -8.95
C ALA A 585 -54.21 10.72 -9.19
N PRO A 586 -53.81 9.59 -8.54
CA PRO A 586 -52.84 9.38 -7.45
C PRO A 586 -51.84 8.22 -7.70
N GLY A 587 -50.97 7.99 -6.72
CA GLY A 587 -49.79 7.14 -6.80
C GLY A 587 -50.00 5.67 -7.19
N GLY A 588 -49.05 5.17 -7.97
CA GLY A 588 -48.77 3.77 -8.20
C GLY A 588 -47.25 3.58 -8.26
N GLN A 589 -46.70 2.94 -7.23
CA GLN A 589 -45.29 2.57 -7.14
C GLN A 589 -44.91 1.67 -8.32
N ALA A 590 -43.91 2.06 -9.10
CA ALA A 590 -43.22 1.15 -9.99
C ALA A 590 -42.44 0.11 -9.15
N PRO A 591 -42.55 -1.20 -9.43
CA PRO A 591 -41.91 -2.22 -8.62
C PRO A 591 -40.39 -2.11 -8.75
N GLY A 592 -39.73 -1.90 -7.61
CA GLY A 592 -38.28 -1.86 -7.51
C GLY A 592 -37.67 -3.19 -7.95
N GLY A 593 -36.71 -3.12 -8.89
CA GLY A 593 -35.86 -4.24 -9.22
C GLY A 593 -35.05 -4.65 -7.99
N GLY A 594 -35.47 -5.72 -7.35
CA GLY A 594 -34.72 -6.36 -6.26
C GLY A 594 -33.39 -6.94 -6.76
N PRO A 595 -32.42 -7.14 -5.85
CA PRO A 595 -31.15 -7.78 -6.20
C PRO A 595 -31.40 -9.20 -6.74
N ALA A 596 -30.65 -9.59 -7.77
CA ALA A 596 -30.67 -10.95 -8.31
C ALA A 596 -30.52 -11.97 -7.17
N GLN A 597 -31.49 -12.88 -7.05
CA GLN A 597 -31.44 -13.97 -6.09
C GLN A 597 -30.26 -14.87 -6.43
N LEU A 598 -29.25 -14.87 -5.56
CA LEU A 598 -28.26 -15.96 -5.50
C LEU A 598 -28.98 -17.25 -5.09
N PRO A 599 -28.47 -18.43 -5.49
CA PRO A 599 -28.99 -19.71 -5.02
C PRO A 599 -29.10 -19.73 -3.49
N GLU A 600 -30.22 -20.25 -2.99
CA GLU A 600 -30.50 -20.33 -1.56
C GLU A 600 -29.34 -21.02 -0.82
N GLY A 601 -28.67 -20.29 0.09
CA GLY A 601 -27.57 -20.80 0.92
C GLY A 601 -26.21 -20.10 0.75
N VAL A 602 -25.98 -19.33 -0.33
CA VAL A 602 -24.70 -18.62 -0.52
C VAL A 602 -24.82 -17.17 -0.06
N ARG A 603 -24.31 -16.86 1.15
CA ARG A 603 -24.17 -15.48 1.62
C ARG A 603 -22.94 -14.81 0.96
N PRO A 604 -23.03 -13.56 0.49
CA PRO A 604 -21.87 -12.81 0.01
C PRO A 604 -20.79 -12.78 1.11
N GLY A 605 -19.62 -13.34 0.84
CA GLY A 605 -18.48 -13.38 1.77
C GLY A 605 -18.22 -14.71 2.48
N THR A 606 -18.95 -15.78 2.20
CA THR A 606 -18.70 -17.15 2.75
C THR A 606 -17.56 -17.91 2.06
N VAL A 607 -17.19 -17.47 0.85
CA VAL A 607 -16.11 -18.06 0.06
C VAL A 607 -15.03 -17.00 -0.12
N GLY A 608 -13.80 -17.31 0.29
CA GLY A 608 -12.65 -16.41 0.09
C GLY A 608 -12.41 -16.05 -1.37
N GLY A 609 -11.79 -14.89 -1.61
CA GLY A 609 -11.53 -14.36 -2.94
C GLY A 609 -10.04 -14.05 -3.16
N LEU A 610 -9.66 -13.66 -4.38
CA LEU A 610 -8.26 -13.40 -4.73
C LEU A 610 -7.59 -12.34 -3.82
N LEU A 611 -8.34 -11.34 -3.37
CA LEU A 611 -7.81 -10.18 -2.63
C LEU A 611 -8.21 -10.16 -1.14
N ASN A 612 -9.11 -11.05 -0.71
CA ASN A 612 -9.66 -11.10 0.64
C ASN A 612 -9.59 -12.52 1.18
N GLY A 613 -9.17 -12.67 2.45
CA GLY A 613 -9.12 -13.97 3.10
C GLY A 613 -10.48 -14.66 3.18
N ALA A 614 -10.48 -15.99 3.27
CA ALA A 614 -11.71 -16.75 3.49
C ALA A 614 -12.29 -16.43 4.88
N ASN A 615 -13.59 -16.13 4.94
CA ASN A 615 -14.32 -16.10 6.21
C ASN A 615 -14.71 -17.53 6.58
N VAL A 616 -14.10 -18.05 7.63
CA VAL A 616 -14.26 -19.45 8.02
C VAL A 616 -15.33 -19.57 9.10
N GLY A 617 -16.43 -20.24 8.75
CA GLY A 617 -17.50 -20.53 9.69
C GLY A 617 -17.12 -21.61 10.72
N THR A 618 -18.03 -21.85 11.66
CA THR A 618 -17.78 -22.76 12.78
C THR A 618 -17.74 -24.22 12.34
N GLU A 619 -18.54 -24.61 11.34
CA GLU A 619 -18.57 -25.96 10.81
C GLU A 619 -17.28 -26.28 10.05
N ALA A 620 -16.88 -25.38 9.15
CA ALA A 620 -15.63 -25.50 8.40
C ALA A 620 -14.40 -25.55 9.32
N LYS A 621 -14.35 -24.70 10.35
CA LYS A 621 -13.29 -24.74 11.37
C LYS A 621 -13.28 -26.07 12.13
N ARG A 622 -14.44 -26.52 12.62
CA ARG A 622 -14.54 -27.79 13.37
C ARG A 622 -14.08 -28.97 12.52
N LYS A 623 -14.48 -28.98 11.24
CA LYS A 623 -14.10 -30.00 10.27
C LYS A 623 -12.59 -30.08 10.08
N LEU A 624 -11.92 -28.95 9.86
CA LEU A 624 -10.46 -28.89 9.74
C LEU A 624 -9.74 -29.28 11.04
N LEU A 625 -10.35 -29.05 12.21
CA LEU A 625 -9.75 -29.40 13.50
C LEU A 625 -9.93 -30.88 13.89
N ALA A 626 -10.85 -31.60 13.25
CA ALA A 626 -11.06 -33.02 13.52
C ALA A 626 -9.83 -33.83 13.08
N GLY A 627 -9.14 -34.47 14.05
CA GLY A 627 -7.91 -35.23 13.79
C GLY A 627 -6.73 -34.37 13.32
N ALA A 628 -6.74 -33.05 13.58
CA ALA A 628 -5.75 -32.13 13.03
C ALA A 628 -4.28 -32.48 13.36
N ASP A 629 -4.03 -33.14 14.48
CA ASP A 629 -2.69 -33.51 14.91
C ASP A 629 -2.10 -34.70 14.13
N ASP A 630 -2.92 -35.42 13.37
CA ASP A 630 -2.50 -36.55 12.52
C ASP A 630 -1.93 -36.08 11.17
N TYR A 631 -2.07 -34.79 10.84
CA TYR A 631 -1.71 -34.24 9.53
C TYR A 631 -0.67 -33.13 9.63
N THR A 632 0.20 -33.03 8.61
CA THR A 632 1.09 -31.87 8.47
C THR A 632 0.30 -30.61 8.13
N TRP A 633 -0.69 -30.74 7.23
CA TRP A 633 -1.60 -29.68 6.83
C TRP A 633 -3.05 -30.14 7.02
N VAL A 634 -3.81 -29.40 7.83
CA VAL A 634 -5.24 -29.69 8.05
C VAL A 634 -6.07 -29.45 6.79
N GLY A 635 -5.54 -28.66 5.86
CA GLY A 635 -6.07 -28.58 4.51
C GLY A 635 -5.09 -27.94 3.53
N ALA A 636 -5.45 -27.98 2.25
CA ALA A 636 -4.77 -27.28 1.18
C ALA A 636 -5.78 -26.46 0.37
N ALA A 637 -5.43 -25.22 0.01
CA ALA A 637 -6.30 -24.32 -0.74
C ALA A 637 -5.52 -23.64 -1.88
N ILE A 638 -6.22 -23.37 -2.99
CA ILE A 638 -5.66 -22.58 -4.09
C ILE A 638 -5.58 -21.11 -3.66
N GLY A 639 -4.39 -20.52 -3.82
CA GLY A 639 -4.13 -19.12 -3.46
C GLY A 639 -3.85 -18.94 -1.97
N ALA A 640 -2.75 -18.25 -1.69
CA ALA A 640 -2.27 -18.01 -0.33
C ALA A 640 -3.26 -17.20 0.50
N GLN A 641 -4.04 -16.32 -0.13
CA GLN A 641 -5.02 -15.51 0.58
C GLN A 641 -6.17 -16.36 1.16
N ASN A 642 -6.60 -17.39 0.42
CA ASN A 642 -7.59 -18.35 0.87
C ASN A 642 -7.02 -19.24 1.97
N ALA A 643 -5.84 -19.83 1.75
CA ALA A 643 -5.16 -20.67 2.74
C ALA A 643 -4.95 -19.93 4.07
N ALA A 644 -4.55 -18.66 4.01
CA ALA A 644 -4.36 -17.81 5.18
C ALA A 644 -5.62 -17.67 6.04
N GLY A 645 -6.81 -17.55 5.43
CA GLY A 645 -8.08 -17.45 6.18
C GLY A 645 -8.35 -18.71 7.03
N TYR A 646 -8.18 -19.90 6.43
CA TYR A 646 -8.30 -21.17 7.13
C TYR A 646 -7.22 -21.39 8.18
N GLN A 647 -5.98 -21.02 7.88
CA GLN A 647 -4.88 -21.12 8.83
C GLN A 647 -5.10 -20.24 10.07
N LEU A 648 -5.44 -18.96 9.88
CA LEU A 648 -5.69 -18.03 10.99
C LEU A 648 -6.90 -18.44 11.83
N ALA A 649 -7.93 -19.03 11.21
CA ALA A 649 -9.12 -19.50 11.91
C ALA A 649 -8.87 -20.76 12.75
N THR A 650 -8.09 -21.71 12.23
CA THR A 650 -7.79 -23.00 12.87
C THR A 650 -6.57 -22.95 13.78
N GLN A 651 -5.69 -21.97 13.57
CA GLN A 651 -4.33 -21.94 14.09
C GLN A 651 -3.52 -23.21 13.78
N LYS A 652 -3.80 -23.84 12.65
CA LYS A 652 -3.11 -25.03 12.15
C LYS A 652 -2.59 -24.77 10.73
N PRO A 653 -1.49 -25.41 10.29
CA PRO A 653 -0.94 -25.18 8.95
C PRO A 653 -1.96 -25.53 7.85
N VAL A 654 -2.13 -24.62 6.90
CA VAL A 654 -2.92 -24.84 5.68
C VAL A 654 -2.03 -24.58 4.47
N MET A 655 -1.86 -25.57 3.61
CA MET A 655 -0.99 -25.46 2.44
C MET A 655 -1.60 -24.51 1.42
N ALA A 656 -0.85 -23.49 1.02
CA ALA A 656 -1.18 -22.70 -0.16
C ALA A 656 -0.64 -23.36 -1.43
N ILE A 657 -1.53 -23.59 -2.38
CA ILE A 657 -1.19 -24.08 -3.72
C ILE A 657 -1.16 -22.88 -4.67
N GLY A 658 -0.03 -22.72 -5.36
CA GLY A 658 0.17 -21.73 -6.40
C GLY A 658 0.44 -20.30 -5.93
N GLY A 659 0.98 -20.12 -4.71
CA GLY A 659 1.38 -18.79 -4.23
C GLY A 659 0.19 -17.85 -4.04
N PHE A 660 0.39 -16.55 -4.20
CA PHE A 660 -0.64 -15.54 -3.88
C PHE A 660 -1.96 -15.77 -4.65
N ASN A 661 -1.87 -15.99 -5.96
CA ASN A 661 -3.00 -16.03 -6.89
C ASN A 661 -3.27 -17.41 -7.51
N GLY A 662 -2.52 -18.45 -7.13
CA GLY A 662 -2.64 -19.78 -7.73
C GLY A 662 -1.75 -20.02 -8.95
N SER A 663 -0.89 -19.08 -9.35
CA SER A 663 -0.04 -19.20 -10.54
C SER A 663 1.36 -19.76 -10.32
N ASP A 664 1.88 -19.78 -9.08
CA ASP A 664 3.21 -20.34 -8.83
C ASP A 664 3.20 -21.86 -9.11
N PRO A 665 4.26 -22.44 -9.71
CA PRO A 665 4.34 -23.88 -9.97
C PRO A 665 4.70 -24.68 -8.71
N SER A 666 3.96 -24.49 -7.61
CA SER A 666 4.21 -25.13 -6.33
C SER A 666 2.95 -25.39 -5.49
N PRO A 667 2.76 -26.62 -4.95
CA PRO A 667 3.48 -27.83 -5.34
C PRO A 667 3.16 -28.23 -6.79
N THR A 668 4.02 -29.06 -7.38
CA THR A 668 3.65 -29.79 -8.61
C THR A 668 2.58 -30.84 -8.31
N LEU A 669 1.85 -31.30 -9.33
CA LEU A 669 0.87 -32.39 -9.17
C LEU A 669 1.52 -33.65 -8.56
N ALA A 670 2.72 -34.01 -9.00
CA ALA A 670 3.43 -35.18 -8.48
C ALA A 670 3.74 -35.06 -6.99
N GLN A 671 4.26 -33.90 -6.56
CA GLN A 671 4.51 -33.62 -5.14
C GLN A 671 3.22 -33.61 -4.32
N PHE A 672 2.15 -33.02 -4.85
CA PHE A 672 0.86 -33.00 -4.16
C PHE A 672 0.31 -34.43 -3.96
N LYS A 673 0.34 -35.26 -5.01
CA LYS A 673 -0.02 -36.69 -4.91
C LYS A 673 0.81 -37.43 -3.87
N GLN A 674 2.12 -37.18 -3.84
CA GLN A 674 3.00 -37.76 -2.84
C GLN A 674 2.58 -37.35 -1.42
N TYR A 675 2.31 -36.07 -1.16
CA TYR A 675 1.87 -35.60 0.16
C TYR A 675 0.53 -36.23 0.58
N VAL A 676 -0.40 -36.43 -0.36
CA VAL A 676 -1.65 -37.14 -0.09
C VAL A 676 -1.41 -38.61 0.23
N ALA A 677 -0.58 -39.30 -0.55
CA ALA A 677 -0.23 -40.71 -0.31
C ALA A 677 0.51 -40.93 1.03
N GLU A 678 1.32 -39.95 1.46
CA GLU A 678 1.98 -39.92 2.76
C GLU A 678 1.03 -39.56 3.92
N GLY A 679 -0.25 -39.29 3.66
CA GLY A 679 -1.22 -38.90 4.68
C GLY A 679 -0.97 -37.52 5.29
N ARG A 680 -0.27 -36.61 4.58
CA ARG A 680 0.16 -35.33 5.14
C ARG A 680 -0.87 -34.22 5.03
N ILE A 681 -1.87 -34.37 4.17
CA ILE A 681 -2.92 -33.38 3.91
C ILE A 681 -4.28 -34.02 4.15
N HIS A 682 -5.09 -33.43 5.04
CA HIS A 682 -6.42 -33.97 5.33
C HIS A 682 -7.45 -33.59 4.25
N TYR A 683 -7.66 -32.28 4.04
CA TYR A 683 -8.67 -31.79 3.11
C TYR A 683 -8.08 -30.97 1.97
N PHE A 684 -8.67 -31.06 0.78
CA PHE A 684 -8.52 -30.03 -0.24
C PHE A 684 -9.75 -29.12 -0.21
N ILE A 685 -9.52 -27.82 -0.16
CA ILE A 685 -10.57 -26.80 -0.05
C ILE A 685 -10.72 -26.12 -1.41
N ALA A 686 -11.84 -26.37 -2.07
CA ALA A 686 -12.12 -25.75 -3.36
C ALA A 686 -12.54 -24.29 -3.16
N SER A 687 -11.95 -23.40 -3.96
CA SER A 687 -12.41 -22.02 -4.08
C SER A 687 -13.82 -22.03 -4.71
N GLY A 688 -14.85 -21.65 -3.95
CA GLY A 688 -16.21 -21.57 -4.48
C GLY A 688 -16.32 -20.54 -5.60
N GLY A 689 -16.96 -20.94 -6.71
CA GLY A 689 -17.39 -20.06 -7.79
C GLY A 689 -16.29 -19.67 -8.80
N GLY A 690 -16.22 -20.39 -9.92
CA GLY A 690 -16.04 -19.83 -11.27
C GLY A 690 -14.74 -19.12 -11.65
N PHE A 691 -13.75 -18.97 -10.77
CA PHE A 691 -12.48 -18.28 -11.09
C PHE A 691 -11.33 -19.20 -11.54
N GLY A 692 -11.62 -20.47 -11.83
CA GLY A 692 -10.65 -21.41 -12.42
C GLY A 692 -10.38 -21.20 -13.92
N GLY A 693 -11.02 -20.22 -14.57
CA GLY A 693 -11.10 -20.15 -16.03
C GLY A 693 -10.07 -19.29 -16.77
N GLY A 694 -9.21 -18.52 -16.09
CA GLY A 694 -8.40 -17.50 -16.80
C GLY A 694 -6.91 -17.48 -16.51
N PHE A 695 -6.50 -17.64 -15.25
CA PHE A 695 -5.12 -17.41 -14.83
C PHE A 695 -4.52 -18.74 -14.40
N GLY A 696 -3.80 -19.40 -15.31
CA GLY A 696 -3.22 -20.72 -15.09
C GLY A 696 -4.02 -21.88 -15.70
N ALA A 697 -4.78 -21.67 -16.79
CA ALA A 697 -5.30 -22.76 -17.60
C ALA A 697 -4.14 -23.67 -18.05
N GLY A 698 -4.02 -24.85 -17.42
CA GLY A 698 -2.91 -25.81 -17.64
C GLY A 698 -1.78 -25.80 -16.61
N GLY A 699 -1.81 -24.94 -15.59
CA GLY A 699 -0.79 -24.88 -14.52
C GLY A 699 -1.00 -25.91 -13.40
N SER A 700 -0.03 -26.03 -12.48
CA SER A 700 -0.05 -27.04 -11.40
C SER A 700 -1.31 -26.98 -10.52
N SER A 701 -1.79 -25.78 -10.19
CA SER A 701 -3.03 -25.59 -9.42
C SER A 701 -4.24 -26.20 -10.12
N ALA A 702 -4.38 -26.00 -11.43
CA ALA A 702 -5.49 -26.56 -12.22
C ALA A 702 -5.40 -28.09 -12.29
N GLN A 703 -4.20 -28.63 -12.52
CA GLN A 703 -3.94 -30.07 -12.55
C GLN A 703 -4.27 -30.75 -11.20
N ILE A 704 -3.90 -30.11 -10.09
CA ILE A 704 -4.21 -30.59 -8.73
C ILE A 704 -5.72 -30.58 -8.51
N THR A 705 -6.41 -29.46 -8.81
CA THR A 705 -7.86 -29.36 -8.66
C THR A 705 -8.56 -30.46 -9.47
N SER A 706 -8.27 -30.62 -10.76
CA SER A 706 -8.90 -31.66 -11.59
C SER A 706 -8.64 -33.08 -11.08
N TRP A 707 -7.44 -33.36 -10.59
CA TRP A 707 -7.13 -34.67 -10.01
C TRP A 707 -7.91 -34.92 -8.72
N VAL A 708 -7.97 -33.93 -7.82
CA VAL A 708 -8.71 -34.06 -6.56
C VAL A 708 -10.20 -34.24 -6.82
N GLU A 709 -10.77 -33.40 -7.68
CA GLU A 709 -12.20 -33.42 -8.00
C GLU A 709 -12.64 -34.73 -8.64
N SER A 710 -11.76 -35.38 -9.41
CA SER A 710 -12.04 -36.70 -10.01
C SER A 710 -11.87 -37.85 -9.02
N THR A 711 -10.94 -37.75 -8.07
CA THR A 711 -10.49 -38.87 -7.22
C THR A 711 -11.21 -38.97 -5.87
N PHE A 712 -11.50 -37.85 -5.19
CA PHE A 712 -11.92 -37.86 -3.78
C PHE A 712 -13.38 -37.48 -3.54
N GLU A 713 -13.93 -37.91 -2.42
CA GLU A 713 -15.31 -37.59 -2.02
C GLU A 713 -15.48 -36.09 -1.73
N LYS A 714 -16.53 -35.50 -2.33
CA LYS A 714 -16.94 -34.12 -2.11
C LYS A 714 -17.79 -34.03 -0.85
N THR A 715 -17.49 -33.06 -0.01
CA THR A 715 -18.28 -32.69 1.16
C THR A 715 -18.39 -31.16 1.26
N THR A 716 -19.35 -30.66 2.03
CA THR A 716 -19.54 -29.21 2.22
C THR A 716 -19.49 -28.87 3.71
N ALA A 717 -19.13 -27.63 4.04
CA ALA A 717 -19.28 -27.05 5.37
C ALA A 717 -19.37 -25.52 5.25
N ASP A 718 -20.36 -24.89 5.88
CA ASP A 718 -20.62 -23.45 5.79
C ASP A 718 -20.66 -22.88 4.35
N GLY A 719 -21.11 -23.68 3.37
CA GLY A 719 -21.14 -23.29 1.94
C GLY A 719 -19.81 -23.41 1.19
N ALA A 720 -18.69 -23.70 1.88
CA ALA A 720 -17.42 -24.04 1.25
C ALA A 720 -17.39 -25.53 0.87
N THR A 721 -16.71 -25.83 -0.25
CA THR A 721 -16.54 -27.21 -0.75
C THR A 721 -15.20 -27.76 -0.30
N PHE A 722 -15.23 -28.96 0.29
CA PHE A 722 -14.08 -29.72 0.75
C PHE A 722 -14.04 -31.07 0.05
N TYR A 723 -12.84 -31.58 -0.21
CA TYR A 723 -12.59 -32.94 -0.66
C TYR A 723 -11.77 -33.65 0.42
N ASP A 724 -12.28 -34.78 0.92
CA ASP A 724 -11.59 -35.58 1.93
C ASP A 724 -10.51 -36.44 1.25
N LEU A 725 -9.24 -36.10 1.48
CA LEU A 725 -8.12 -36.75 0.81
C LEU A 725 -7.78 -38.13 1.40
N THR A 726 -8.55 -38.57 2.40
CA THR A 726 -8.48 -39.93 2.97
C THR A 726 -9.54 -40.87 2.40
N ARG A 727 -10.49 -40.35 1.59
CA ARG A 727 -11.62 -41.10 1.05
C ARG A 727 -11.70 -40.96 -0.47
N GLU A 728 -11.14 -41.95 -1.18
CA GLU A 728 -11.32 -42.06 -2.62
C GLU A 728 -12.77 -42.42 -2.96
N LYS A 729 -13.25 -41.91 -4.09
CA LYS A 729 -14.57 -42.29 -4.61
C LYS A 729 -14.57 -43.77 -4.94
N GLN A 730 -15.60 -44.50 -4.52
CA GLN A 730 -15.77 -45.88 -4.93
C GLN A 730 -15.88 -45.97 -6.47
N PRO A 731 -15.25 -46.97 -7.11
CA PRO A 731 -15.48 -47.23 -8.53
C PRO A 731 -16.98 -47.47 -8.73
N ARG A 732 -17.59 -46.84 -9.74
CA ARG A 732 -18.94 -47.23 -10.16
C ARG A 732 -18.84 -48.70 -10.58
N GLU A 733 -19.40 -49.61 -9.81
CA GLU A 733 -19.63 -50.97 -10.27
C GLU A 733 -20.46 -50.87 -11.55
N ASN A 734 -19.88 -51.32 -12.67
CA ASN A 734 -20.64 -51.55 -13.89
C ASN A 734 -21.71 -52.58 -13.54
N ASN A 735 -22.95 -52.11 -13.36
CA ASN A 735 -24.09 -52.99 -13.16
C ASN A 735 -24.21 -53.91 -14.40
N PRO A 736 -23.98 -55.22 -14.28
CA PRO A 736 -24.00 -56.14 -15.43
C PRO A 736 -25.43 -56.47 -15.89
N TYR A 737 -26.48 -55.82 -15.35
CA TYR A 737 -27.88 -56.10 -15.68
C TYR A 737 -28.54 -55.12 -16.66
N THR A 738 -27.78 -54.30 -17.38
CA THR A 738 -28.29 -53.57 -18.55
C THR A 738 -27.56 -54.03 -19.81
N ALA A 739 -28.05 -55.12 -20.39
CA ALA A 739 -27.82 -55.54 -21.77
C ALA A 739 -29.17 -55.84 -22.42
#